data_AF-A0A1H5AL06-F1
#
_entry.id   AF-A0A1H5AL06-F1
#
_cell.length_a   1.000
_cell.length_b   1.000
_cell.length_c   1.000
_cell.angle_alpha   90.00
_cell.angle_beta   90.00
_cell.angle_gamma   90.00
#
_symmetry.space_group_name_H-M   'P 1'
#
loop_
_entity.id
_entity.type
_entity.pdbx_description
1 polymer ?
#
loop_
_entity_poly.entity_id
_entity_poly.type
_entity_poly.pdbx_seq_one_letter_code
_entity_poly.pdbx_strand_id
1 'polypeptide(L)'
;MRARQIRAGLVLLAVTALGLTTGSVPASAADYERLLNGTFASGTLDPWWAGAGTTGRVTGGEFCTDVTGGTANGYDALAGQNGVPFEAGQQYTLTFDAHATTTQQISAVAGEAVSPYRQISRTDLTVTPSTQHFTVTFTSTLDFPAAGNGQLAFWFGGQAADNTVCLDNISLIGGVIPPGGLPPTSGIRVNQESYTPGLPKHATVINSSASPVTWTLRNAAGTAVATGQTRPRGADAPSGESVHDIDFSAYDTAGTGYTLAVGSETSFPFDISADGLKKLRYDALAFFYHQRSGIAIDAQYVGASYARPAGHVNVAPNQGDNNVPCRSDLNCGYTLDVRGGWYDAGDHGKYVVNGGIATWQLLDEYERALKLGDASALGDGKLAIPERGNGVPDILDEARWEVDFLLSMQVPDGKPQAGMVHHKIHDAAWTALPTRPELDSQPRRLSPPSTAATLNMAAVAAQASRLWKTIDPAYSAKLLTAAEKAYAAAKANPNVLADPNDGTGGGTYADGAVTDEFYWAAAELFATTAKSAYRTDVTGSSLYRGVSFNTHGFDWGSTGALGDISLALVPTDLPAADVAAIKSAITTTADSHLAQMGGMGYPAPYRTADGTYEWGSNGLVANNGVVLALAYDFTKQDKYRNGAFAAMDYLLGRNPANYSYVAGHGDRAVQNVHHRFWAHQLDATLPTAPPGSLSGGPNSGLQDPTAARLLAGCPPQRCYVDDIQAYSVNEVAVNWNSALAWLANWTAEKSPSGVDTTAPAAAGKPAVSAVTATGATVTWAAASDAESGIKNYDVVSVTGTSRKVLATVTGTSATLTGLTPSTAYTLVVVARNGAGLTGPDSASTAFTTPPDTPAGGCSVTYTSYNWSGGFTAYLTLTNTGTTAWSNWALKFAFAGNQKVTQGWSATWSQSGAAVTATALPWNASVAPGKSVSIGFNGSYTGSNPPPSPFAVNGKTCG
;
A
#
# COMPACT_ATOMS: atom_id res chain seq x y z
N MET A 1 -62.38 40.38 4.59
CA MET A 1 -60.92 40.16 4.42
C MET A 1 -60.56 38.94 5.26
N ARG A 2 -60.01 37.91 4.62
CA ARG A 2 -60.29 36.49 4.95
C ARG A 2 -59.48 35.93 6.13
N ALA A 3 -60.24 35.61 7.17
CA ALA A 3 -60.06 34.61 8.23
C ALA A 3 -59.88 33.17 7.65
N ARG A 4 -59.56 32.08 8.36
CA ARG A 4 -59.14 31.69 9.73
C ARG A 4 -58.88 30.17 9.62
N GLN A 5 -58.12 29.63 10.57
CA GLN A 5 -58.15 28.20 10.95
C GLN A 5 -59.57 27.70 11.23
N ILE A 6 -59.84 26.39 11.10
CA ILE A 6 -60.50 25.52 12.11
C ILE A 6 -60.58 24.07 11.57
N ARG A 7 -60.26 23.12 12.46
CA ARG A 7 -60.52 21.67 12.35
C ARG A 7 -61.97 21.35 12.78
N ALA A 8 -62.54 20.29 12.22
CA ALA A 8 -63.28 19.19 12.88
C ALA A 8 -64.58 18.78 12.15
N GLY A 9 -64.85 17.47 12.12
CA GLY A 9 -66.22 16.95 12.08
C GLY A 9 -66.45 15.76 11.15
N LEU A 10 -66.50 14.57 11.74
CA LEU A 10 -66.90 13.29 11.15
C LEU A 10 -68.23 13.34 10.38
N VAL A 11 -68.32 12.57 9.29
CA VAL A 11 -69.56 11.86 8.91
C VAL A 11 -69.21 10.38 8.70
N LEU A 12 -69.82 9.55 9.52
CA LEU A 12 -69.83 8.09 9.44
C LEU A 12 -70.84 7.67 8.36
N LEU A 13 -70.41 6.91 7.35
CA LEU A 13 -71.31 6.14 6.50
C LEU A 13 -70.66 4.78 6.24
N ALA A 14 -71.09 3.79 7.03
CA ALA A 14 -70.91 2.39 6.68
C ALA A 14 -72.00 2.01 5.68
N VAL A 15 -71.67 1.22 4.65
CA VAL A 15 -72.33 -0.06 4.31
C VAL A 15 -71.85 -0.60 2.93
N THR A 16 -71.34 -1.82 3.03
CA THR A 16 -71.24 -2.94 2.05
C THR A 16 -70.28 -2.91 0.86
N ALA A 17 -69.41 -3.93 0.92
CA ALA A 17 -68.53 -4.45 -0.10
C ALA A 17 -69.26 -4.96 -1.36
N LEU A 18 -68.71 -4.65 -2.53
CA LEU A 18 -68.62 -5.60 -3.64
C LEU A 18 -67.14 -5.74 -3.99
N GLY A 19 -66.65 -6.99 -3.99
CA GLY A 19 -65.29 -7.31 -4.36
C GLY A 19 -65.02 -6.97 -5.83
N LEU A 20 -64.06 -6.09 -6.04
CA LEU A 20 -63.34 -5.96 -7.31
C LEU A 20 -61.88 -6.27 -6.97
N THR A 21 -61.40 -7.39 -7.52
CA THR A 21 -60.00 -7.77 -7.53
C THR A 21 -59.20 -6.65 -8.21
N THR A 22 -58.62 -5.74 -7.41
CA THR A 22 -57.65 -4.79 -7.91
C THR A 22 -56.37 -5.56 -8.19
N GLY A 23 -56.16 -5.90 -9.46
CA GLY A 23 -54.82 -6.24 -9.93
C GLY A 23 -53.87 -5.12 -9.52
N SER A 24 -52.79 -5.49 -8.86
CA SER A 24 -51.67 -4.61 -8.58
C SER A 24 -51.22 -3.98 -9.90
N VAL A 25 -51.39 -2.65 -10.03
CA VAL A 25 -50.70 -1.90 -11.06
C VAL A 25 -49.20 -1.98 -10.71
N PRO A 26 -48.34 -2.56 -11.55
CA PRO A 26 -46.92 -2.56 -11.26
C PRO A 26 -46.42 -1.11 -11.25
N ALA A 27 -45.56 -0.81 -10.28
CA ALA A 27 -44.90 0.48 -10.16
C ALA A 27 -44.25 0.87 -11.49
N SER A 28 -44.47 2.11 -11.93
CA SER A 28 -43.76 2.71 -13.06
C SER A 28 -42.25 2.53 -12.85
N ALA A 29 -41.63 1.69 -13.67
CA ALA A 29 -40.18 1.54 -13.75
C ALA A 29 -39.55 2.89 -14.14
N ALA A 30 -38.35 3.18 -13.63
CA ALA A 30 -37.55 4.29 -14.12
C ALA A 30 -37.00 3.95 -15.51
N ASP A 31 -37.02 4.90 -16.43
CA ASP A 31 -36.53 4.77 -17.80
C ASP A 31 -35.00 4.95 -17.85
N TYR A 32 -34.25 3.88 -18.08
CA TYR A 32 -32.78 3.93 -18.19
C TYR A 32 -32.33 3.88 -19.66
N GLU A 33 -31.51 4.85 -20.07
CA GLU A 33 -30.75 4.78 -21.32
C GLU A 33 -29.72 3.65 -21.26
N ARG A 34 -29.64 2.84 -22.31
CA ARG A 34 -28.81 1.62 -22.39
C ARG A 34 -27.64 1.76 -23.35
N LEU A 35 -27.75 2.68 -24.32
CA LEU A 35 -26.71 2.96 -25.30
C LEU A 35 -25.86 4.15 -24.90
N LEU A 36 -24.67 4.18 -25.50
CA LEU A 36 -23.68 5.24 -25.32
C LEU A 36 -23.46 5.97 -26.63
N ASN A 37 -23.11 7.25 -26.53
CA ASN A 37 -22.74 8.07 -27.68
C ASN A 37 -23.74 7.99 -28.85
N GLY A 38 -25.04 7.93 -28.56
CA GLY A 38 -26.09 7.82 -29.58
C GLY A 38 -26.25 9.07 -30.46
N THR A 39 -25.74 10.21 -30.00
CA THR A 39 -25.82 11.51 -30.68
C THR A 39 -24.55 11.86 -31.46
N PHE A 40 -23.47 11.08 -31.30
CA PHE A 40 -22.16 11.30 -31.93
C PHE A 40 -21.58 12.73 -31.81
N ALA A 41 -22.06 13.51 -30.83
CA ALA A 41 -21.73 14.94 -30.67
C ALA A 41 -20.26 15.19 -30.31
N SER A 42 -19.58 14.17 -29.79
CA SER A 42 -18.15 14.18 -29.48
C SER A 42 -17.24 14.09 -30.71
N GLY A 43 -17.80 13.79 -31.89
CA GLY A 43 -17.01 13.58 -33.12
C GLY A 43 -16.30 12.23 -33.19
N THR A 44 -16.47 11.37 -32.19
CA THR A 44 -15.94 9.99 -32.19
C THR A 44 -17.06 8.97 -32.38
N LEU A 45 -16.72 7.84 -33.00
CA LEU A 45 -17.61 6.69 -33.09
C LEU A 45 -17.67 5.88 -31.80
N ASP A 46 -16.61 5.89 -30.99
CA ASP A 46 -16.49 5.05 -29.80
C ASP A 46 -17.70 5.25 -28.85
N PRO A 47 -18.37 4.18 -28.36
CA PRO A 47 -18.04 2.74 -28.45
C PRO A 47 -18.76 1.98 -29.59
N TRP A 48 -19.22 2.69 -30.62
CA TRP A 48 -19.79 2.06 -31.81
C TRP A 48 -18.67 1.52 -32.71
N TRP A 49 -18.84 0.27 -33.15
CA TRP A 49 -17.93 -0.39 -34.07
C TRP A 49 -18.57 -0.56 -35.45
N ALA A 50 -17.72 -0.59 -36.48
CA ALA A 50 -18.08 -0.96 -37.85
C ALA A 50 -17.40 -2.31 -38.16
N GLY A 51 -18.19 -3.29 -38.60
CA GLY A 51 -17.73 -4.64 -38.90
C GLY A 51 -17.18 -4.79 -40.32
N ALA A 52 -16.91 -6.04 -40.72
CA ALA A 52 -16.57 -6.34 -42.11
C ALA A 52 -17.69 -5.83 -43.05
N GLY A 53 -17.31 -5.31 -44.22
CA GLY A 53 -18.24 -4.77 -45.21
C GLY A 53 -18.73 -3.34 -44.92
N THR A 54 -18.35 -2.74 -43.80
CA THR A 54 -18.63 -1.34 -43.45
C THR A 54 -17.36 -0.55 -43.15
N THR A 55 -17.38 0.76 -43.43
CA THR A 55 -16.34 1.70 -42.98
C THR A 55 -17.00 2.86 -42.27
N GLY A 56 -16.97 2.87 -40.94
CA GLY A 56 -17.62 3.89 -40.12
C GLY A 56 -16.80 5.17 -39.97
N ARG A 57 -17.49 6.31 -39.91
CA ARG A 57 -16.95 7.62 -39.51
C ARG A 57 -18.02 8.48 -38.85
N VAL A 58 -17.62 9.46 -38.03
CA VAL A 58 -18.52 10.56 -37.67
C VAL A 58 -18.38 11.68 -38.69
N THR A 59 -19.49 12.16 -39.25
CA THR A 59 -19.50 13.29 -40.19
C THR A 59 -20.65 14.21 -39.83
N GLY A 60 -20.36 15.49 -39.55
CA GLY A 60 -21.40 16.46 -39.20
C GLY A 60 -22.12 16.17 -37.88
N GLY A 61 -21.55 15.32 -37.01
CA GLY A 61 -22.21 14.86 -35.78
C GLY A 61 -23.09 13.62 -35.97
N GLU A 62 -23.06 12.97 -37.13
CA GLU A 62 -23.80 11.72 -37.40
C GLU A 62 -22.84 10.55 -37.59
N PHE A 63 -23.24 9.33 -37.23
CA PHE A 63 -22.53 8.12 -37.62
C PHE A 63 -22.87 7.76 -39.07
N CYS A 64 -21.93 7.99 -39.99
CA CYS A 64 -22.05 7.56 -41.37
C CYS A 64 -21.17 6.34 -41.64
N THR A 65 -21.69 5.39 -42.41
CA THR A 65 -20.95 4.21 -42.83
C THR A 65 -21.05 3.96 -44.32
N ASP A 66 -19.91 3.71 -44.96
CA ASP A 66 -19.88 3.21 -46.33
C ASP A 66 -20.11 1.70 -46.30
N VAL A 67 -21.15 1.26 -46.98
CA VAL A 67 -21.64 -0.13 -47.04
C VAL A 67 -21.22 -0.74 -48.37
N THR A 68 -20.52 -1.87 -48.31
CA THR A 68 -20.09 -2.60 -49.51
C THR A 68 -21.27 -3.35 -50.13
N GLY A 69 -21.49 -3.14 -51.43
CA GLY A 69 -22.48 -3.85 -52.24
C GLY A 69 -22.03 -5.26 -52.64
N GLY A 70 -22.97 -6.02 -53.21
CA GLY A 70 -22.73 -7.40 -53.66
C GLY A 70 -22.65 -8.43 -52.54
N THR A 71 -23.09 -8.09 -51.34
CA THR A 71 -23.15 -8.99 -50.17
C THR A 71 -24.39 -9.89 -50.22
N ALA A 72 -24.30 -11.09 -49.63
CA ALA A 72 -25.37 -12.09 -49.70
C ALA A 72 -26.41 -11.95 -48.57
N ASN A 73 -25.96 -11.53 -47.38
CA ASN A 73 -26.77 -11.43 -46.17
C ASN A 73 -26.74 -10.02 -45.57
N GLY A 74 -27.78 -9.68 -44.80
CA GLY A 74 -27.85 -8.42 -44.05
C GLY A 74 -26.68 -8.19 -43.08
N TYR A 75 -26.20 -9.26 -42.44
CA TYR A 75 -25.08 -9.22 -41.49
C TYR A 75 -23.70 -9.33 -42.17
N ASP A 76 -23.62 -9.39 -43.50
CA ASP A 76 -22.31 -9.35 -44.19
C ASP A 76 -21.71 -7.92 -44.16
N ALA A 77 -22.53 -6.91 -43.85
CA ALA A 77 -22.13 -5.53 -43.58
C ALA A 77 -22.97 -5.00 -42.42
N LEU A 78 -22.35 -4.76 -41.26
CA LEU A 78 -23.06 -4.27 -40.07
C LEU A 78 -22.22 -3.32 -39.22
N ALA A 79 -22.88 -2.59 -38.34
CA ALA A 79 -22.27 -1.79 -37.28
C ALA A 79 -23.12 -1.88 -36.02
N GLY A 80 -22.56 -1.58 -34.85
CA GLY A 80 -23.33 -1.67 -33.61
C GLY A 80 -22.57 -1.24 -32.38
N GLN A 81 -23.22 -1.45 -31.24
CA GLN A 81 -22.65 -1.28 -29.92
C GLN A 81 -22.83 -2.59 -29.16
N ASN A 82 -21.72 -3.14 -28.66
CA ASN A 82 -21.74 -4.30 -27.76
C ASN A 82 -21.91 -3.81 -26.32
N GLY A 83 -22.02 -4.74 -25.38
CA GLY A 83 -22.09 -4.36 -23.98
C GLY A 83 -23.49 -3.86 -23.56
N VAL A 84 -24.56 -4.13 -24.31
CA VAL A 84 -25.89 -3.54 -24.05
C VAL A 84 -26.66 -4.38 -23.03
N PRO A 85 -27.02 -3.84 -21.85
CA PRO A 85 -27.73 -4.63 -20.85
C PRO A 85 -29.19 -4.85 -21.23
N PHE A 86 -29.64 -6.11 -21.14
CA PHE A 86 -31.03 -6.51 -21.35
C PHE A 86 -31.52 -7.33 -20.17
N GLU A 87 -32.77 -7.14 -19.76
CA GLU A 87 -33.36 -7.79 -18.60
C GLU A 87 -34.57 -8.59 -19.07
N ALA A 88 -34.60 -9.89 -18.76
CA ALA A 88 -35.68 -10.75 -19.21
C ALA A 88 -37.04 -10.26 -18.71
N GLY A 89 -38.02 -10.19 -19.61
CA GLY A 89 -39.37 -9.70 -19.33
C GLY A 89 -39.52 -8.18 -19.32
N GLN A 90 -38.44 -7.40 -19.49
CA GLN A 90 -38.51 -5.94 -19.54
C GLN A 90 -38.72 -5.42 -20.96
N GLN A 91 -39.47 -4.32 -21.08
CA GLN A 91 -39.69 -3.62 -22.35
C GLN A 91 -38.57 -2.61 -22.62
N TYR A 92 -38.22 -2.49 -23.90
CA TYR A 92 -37.24 -1.55 -24.42
C TYR A 92 -37.83 -0.78 -25.60
N THR A 93 -37.46 0.50 -25.70
CA THR A 93 -37.81 1.41 -26.79
C THR A 93 -36.53 1.92 -27.44
N LEU A 94 -36.28 1.51 -28.68
CA LEU A 94 -35.22 2.02 -29.53
C LEU A 94 -35.74 3.18 -30.37
N THR A 95 -35.09 4.34 -30.34
CA THR A 95 -35.33 5.46 -31.26
C THR A 95 -34.04 5.84 -31.98
N PHE A 96 -34.13 6.27 -33.23
CA PHE A 96 -32.99 6.81 -34.00
C PHE A 96 -33.46 7.52 -35.27
N ASP A 97 -32.60 8.38 -35.80
CA ASP A 97 -32.75 8.99 -37.12
C ASP A 97 -31.84 8.28 -38.13
N ALA A 98 -32.29 8.13 -39.38
CA ALA A 98 -31.47 7.57 -40.44
C ALA A 98 -31.75 8.18 -41.82
N HIS A 99 -30.71 8.27 -42.66
CA HIS A 99 -30.79 8.55 -44.10
C HIS A 99 -29.72 7.77 -44.88
N ALA A 100 -29.90 7.65 -46.19
CA ALA A 100 -28.97 6.92 -47.06
C ALA A 100 -28.81 7.59 -48.42
N THR A 101 -27.64 7.49 -49.06
CA THR A 101 -27.38 8.14 -50.36
C THR A 101 -28.36 7.67 -51.44
N THR A 102 -28.71 6.38 -51.42
CA THR A 102 -29.82 5.80 -52.19
C THR A 102 -30.71 4.96 -51.27
N THR A 103 -31.98 4.76 -51.64
CA THR A 103 -32.92 3.98 -50.82
C THR A 103 -32.42 2.55 -50.60
N GLN A 104 -32.37 2.11 -49.34
CA GLN A 104 -31.83 0.81 -48.93
C GLN A 104 -32.64 0.18 -47.80
N GLN A 105 -32.72 -1.15 -47.79
CA GLN A 105 -33.23 -1.90 -46.64
C GLN A 105 -32.11 -2.11 -45.62
N ILE A 106 -32.42 -1.88 -44.34
CA ILE A 106 -31.55 -2.17 -43.20
C ILE A 106 -32.34 -2.98 -42.15
N SER A 107 -31.67 -3.59 -41.20
CA SER A 107 -32.32 -4.17 -40.01
C SER A 107 -31.73 -3.57 -38.73
N ALA A 108 -32.58 -3.16 -37.79
CA ALA A 108 -32.19 -2.90 -36.41
C ALA A 108 -32.35 -4.19 -35.59
N VAL A 109 -31.29 -4.67 -34.96
CA VAL A 109 -31.22 -5.97 -34.30
C VAL A 109 -30.72 -5.82 -32.87
N ALA A 110 -31.50 -6.28 -31.90
CA ALA A 110 -31.09 -6.42 -30.51
C ALA A 110 -30.88 -7.91 -30.20
N GLY A 111 -29.79 -8.27 -29.53
CA GLY A 111 -29.45 -9.68 -29.30
C GLY A 111 -28.11 -9.87 -28.59
N GLU A 112 -27.45 -11.00 -28.87
CA GLU A 112 -26.12 -11.32 -28.35
C GLU A 112 -25.01 -10.85 -29.28
N ALA A 113 -23.96 -10.26 -28.70
CA ALA A 113 -22.74 -9.86 -29.42
C ALA A 113 -21.86 -11.06 -29.82
N VAL A 114 -22.06 -12.21 -29.17
CA VAL A 114 -21.22 -13.41 -29.26
C VAL A 114 -22.09 -14.64 -29.56
N SER A 115 -21.46 -15.70 -30.08
CA SER A 115 -22.12 -16.99 -30.32
C SER A 115 -22.86 -17.48 -29.07
N PRO A 116 -24.12 -17.95 -29.18
CA PRO A 116 -24.84 -18.38 -30.38
C PRO A 116 -25.62 -17.29 -31.15
N TYR A 117 -25.38 -16.00 -30.87
CA TYR A 117 -26.02 -14.87 -31.56
C TYR A 117 -27.55 -14.88 -31.50
N ARG A 118 -28.13 -15.22 -30.33
CA ARG A 118 -29.59 -15.19 -30.17
C ARG A 118 -30.12 -13.76 -30.32
N GLN A 119 -31.21 -13.63 -31.06
CA GLN A 119 -31.87 -12.34 -31.27
C GLN A 119 -32.98 -12.16 -30.23
N ILE A 120 -33.01 -10.97 -29.63
CA ILE A 120 -34.13 -10.47 -28.84
C ILE A 120 -35.18 -9.86 -29.79
N SER A 121 -34.72 -9.05 -30.74
CA SER A 121 -35.58 -8.34 -31.68
C SER A 121 -34.84 -8.12 -33.01
N ARG A 122 -35.60 -8.14 -34.10
CA ARG A 122 -35.15 -7.71 -35.42
C ARG A 122 -36.28 -6.96 -36.11
N THR A 123 -35.99 -5.74 -36.56
CA THR A 123 -36.93 -4.90 -37.31
C THR A 123 -36.30 -4.48 -38.62
N ASP A 124 -36.87 -4.92 -39.74
CA ASP A 124 -36.44 -4.52 -41.08
C ASP A 124 -37.08 -3.16 -41.46
N LEU A 125 -36.28 -2.26 -42.03
CA LEU A 125 -36.61 -0.86 -42.25
C LEU A 125 -36.12 -0.38 -43.62
N THR A 126 -36.89 0.50 -44.25
CA THR A 126 -36.50 1.17 -45.49
C THR A 126 -35.98 2.57 -45.18
N VAL A 127 -34.70 2.81 -45.46
CA VAL A 127 -34.03 4.11 -45.30
C VAL A 127 -33.92 4.79 -46.66
N THR A 128 -34.23 6.08 -46.71
CA THR A 128 -34.29 6.89 -47.94
C THR A 128 -33.26 8.03 -47.91
N PRO A 129 -33.08 8.78 -49.02
CA PRO A 129 -32.24 9.98 -49.03
C PRO A 129 -32.70 11.15 -48.15
N SER A 130 -33.94 11.11 -47.65
CA SER A 130 -34.40 12.04 -46.63
C SER A 130 -34.25 11.44 -45.24
N THR A 131 -33.81 12.23 -44.26
CA THR A 131 -33.78 11.83 -42.84
C THR A 131 -35.16 11.39 -42.35
N GLN A 132 -35.22 10.21 -41.76
CA GLN A 132 -36.40 9.58 -41.19
C GLN A 132 -36.17 9.24 -39.73
N HIS A 133 -37.16 9.51 -38.87
CA HIS A 133 -37.16 9.10 -37.47
C HIS A 133 -37.84 7.74 -37.30
N PHE A 134 -37.19 6.83 -36.58
CA PHE A 134 -37.68 5.48 -36.31
C PHE A 134 -37.87 5.26 -34.82
N THR A 135 -38.91 4.49 -34.46
CA THR A 135 -39.18 4.03 -33.10
C THR A 135 -39.56 2.55 -33.13
N VAL A 136 -38.85 1.73 -32.37
CA VAL A 136 -39.04 0.28 -32.28
C VAL A 136 -39.19 -0.10 -30.82
N THR A 137 -40.25 -0.83 -30.48
CA THR A 137 -40.46 -1.37 -29.12
C THR A 137 -40.37 -2.89 -29.13
N PHE A 138 -39.74 -3.46 -28.11
CA PHE A 138 -39.63 -4.91 -27.94
C PHE A 138 -39.52 -5.29 -26.46
N THR A 139 -39.76 -6.56 -26.14
CA THR A 139 -39.58 -7.10 -24.78
C THR A 139 -38.45 -8.13 -24.82
N SER A 140 -37.49 -8.01 -23.92
CA SER A 140 -36.38 -8.97 -23.90
C SER A 140 -36.83 -10.33 -23.41
N THR A 141 -36.53 -11.38 -24.16
CA THR A 141 -36.64 -12.78 -23.70
C THR A 141 -35.32 -13.33 -23.15
N LEU A 142 -34.25 -12.53 -23.23
CA LEU A 142 -32.91 -12.88 -22.78
C LEU A 142 -32.50 -12.00 -21.58
N ASP A 143 -31.62 -12.52 -20.74
CA ASP A 143 -31.19 -11.85 -19.51
C ASP A 143 -29.67 -11.65 -19.53
N PHE A 144 -29.28 -10.38 -19.73
CA PHE A 144 -27.92 -9.84 -19.72
C PHE A 144 -27.89 -8.59 -18.83
N PRO A 145 -28.12 -8.72 -17.50
CA PRO A 145 -28.22 -7.56 -16.61
C PRO A 145 -26.88 -6.82 -16.46
N ALA A 146 -25.76 -7.50 -16.74
CA ALA A 146 -24.45 -6.90 -16.93
C ALA A 146 -24.19 -6.71 -18.44
N ALA A 147 -23.52 -5.61 -18.80
CA ALA A 147 -23.24 -5.21 -20.18
C ALA A 147 -22.70 -6.36 -21.07
N GLY A 148 -21.86 -7.25 -20.54
CA GLY A 148 -20.96 -8.14 -21.28
C GLY A 148 -21.44 -8.83 -22.57
N ASN A 149 -22.68 -9.33 -22.67
CA ASN A 149 -23.08 -10.16 -23.82
C ASN A 149 -24.12 -9.52 -24.77
N GLY A 150 -24.79 -8.45 -24.36
CA GLY A 150 -25.85 -7.89 -25.19
C GLY A 150 -25.31 -6.94 -26.27
N GLN A 151 -26.07 -6.81 -27.35
CA GLN A 151 -25.73 -6.00 -28.52
C GLN A 151 -26.96 -5.28 -29.07
N LEU A 152 -26.76 -4.06 -29.55
CA LEU A 152 -27.60 -3.44 -30.56
C LEU A 152 -26.77 -3.28 -31.85
N ALA A 153 -27.26 -3.82 -32.96
CA ALA A 153 -26.61 -3.74 -34.27
C ALA A 153 -27.57 -3.28 -35.37
N PHE A 154 -27.01 -2.60 -36.37
CA PHE A 154 -27.65 -2.25 -37.62
C PHE A 154 -27.02 -3.07 -38.75
N TRP A 155 -27.85 -3.85 -39.43
CA TRP A 155 -27.45 -4.70 -40.55
C TRP A 155 -27.76 -3.98 -41.85
N PHE A 156 -26.75 -3.78 -42.68
CA PHE A 156 -26.82 -3.02 -43.93
C PHE A 156 -26.64 -3.89 -45.18
N GLY A 157 -26.12 -5.12 -45.04
CA GLY A 157 -25.80 -6.00 -46.17
C GLY A 157 -27.01 -6.50 -46.98
N GLY A 158 -26.73 -7.27 -48.02
CA GLY A 158 -27.75 -7.82 -48.92
C GLY A 158 -28.17 -6.88 -50.06
N GLN A 159 -27.44 -5.78 -50.28
CA GLN A 159 -27.67 -4.86 -51.40
C GLN A 159 -26.69 -5.11 -52.56
N ALA A 160 -27.12 -4.80 -53.78
CA ALA A 160 -26.33 -5.06 -54.99
C ALA A 160 -25.22 -4.02 -55.26
N ALA A 161 -25.39 -2.79 -54.77
CA ALA A 161 -24.48 -1.67 -55.00
C ALA A 161 -24.00 -1.07 -53.68
N ASP A 162 -22.84 -0.42 -53.72
CA ASP A 162 -22.31 0.33 -52.59
C ASP A 162 -23.26 1.48 -52.23
N ASN A 163 -23.32 1.84 -50.96
CA ASN A 163 -24.13 2.95 -50.48
C ASN A 163 -23.51 3.57 -49.22
N THR A 164 -23.94 4.77 -48.84
CA THR A 164 -23.62 5.35 -47.54
C THR A 164 -24.90 5.50 -46.74
N VAL A 165 -24.93 4.97 -45.52
CA VAL A 165 -26.04 5.09 -44.56
C VAL A 165 -25.54 5.90 -43.36
N CYS A 166 -26.31 6.88 -42.93
CA CYS A 166 -26.03 7.68 -41.75
C CYS A 166 -27.13 7.47 -40.70
N LEU A 167 -26.71 7.37 -39.44
CA LEU A 167 -27.52 7.17 -38.25
C LEU A 167 -27.20 8.27 -37.23
N ASP A 168 -28.22 8.75 -36.53
CA ASP A 168 -28.07 9.72 -35.44
C ASP A 168 -29.15 9.53 -34.36
N ASN A 169 -28.99 10.18 -33.21
CA ASN A 169 -29.93 10.19 -32.09
C ASN A 169 -30.39 8.80 -31.64
N ILE A 170 -29.46 7.84 -31.64
CA ILE A 170 -29.73 6.44 -31.31
C ILE A 170 -29.88 6.28 -29.80
N SER A 171 -31.06 5.94 -29.32
CA SER A 171 -31.39 5.79 -27.89
C SER A 171 -32.12 4.49 -27.66
N LEU A 172 -31.78 3.76 -26.60
CA LEU A 172 -32.48 2.56 -26.17
C LEU A 172 -32.87 2.70 -24.72
N ILE A 173 -34.14 2.97 -24.46
CA ILE A 173 -34.67 3.19 -23.12
C ILE A 173 -35.40 1.94 -22.64
N GLY A 174 -35.09 1.44 -21.45
CA GLY A 174 -35.84 0.33 -20.83
C GLY A 174 -35.16 -0.32 -19.62
N GLY A 175 -35.76 -1.39 -19.10
CA GLY A 175 -35.28 -2.18 -17.94
C GLY A 175 -35.49 -1.52 -16.57
N VAL A 176 -35.23 -2.26 -15.48
CA VAL A 176 -35.47 -1.82 -14.09
C VAL A 176 -34.20 -1.74 -13.25
N ILE A 177 -33.08 -2.27 -13.74
CA ILE A 177 -31.77 -2.17 -13.07
C ILE A 177 -31.03 -0.95 -13.65
N PRO A 178 -30.67 0.06 -12.83
CA PRO A 178 -29.81 1.15 -13.29
C PRO A 178 -28.51 0.57 -13.85
N PRO A 179 -28.02 1.05 -15.00
CA PRO A 179 -26.75 0.60 -15.54
C PRO A 179 -25.65 0.68 -14.47
N GLY A 180 -25.03 -0.47 -14.17
CA GLY A 180 -23.92 -0.61 -13.22
C GLY A 180 -24.28 -0.79 -11.74
N GLY A 181 -25.48 -1.31 -11.45
CA GLY A 181 -25.76 -2.00 -10.19
C GLY A 181 -24.86 -3.23 -10.00
N LEU A 182 -23.58 -3.01 -9.65
CA LEU A 182 -22.70 -4.08 -9.20
C LEU A 182 -23.19 -4.53 -7.83
N PRO A 183 -23.55 -5.80 -7.62
CA PRO A 183 -23.96 -6.24 -6.31
C PRO A 183 -22.73 -6.33 -5.40
N PRO A 184 -22.57 -5.51 -4.35
CA PRO A 184 -21.78 -5.94 -3.21
C PRO A 184 -22.52 -7.11 -2.56
N THR A 185 -21.90 -8.28 -2.52
CA THR A 185 -22.53 -9.49 -1.99
C THR A 185 -22.43 -9.60 -0.47
N SER A 186 -21.50 -8.87 0.17
CA SER A 186 -21.30 -8.80 1.62
C SER A 186 -21.28 -7.34 2.08
N GLY A 187 -21.88 -6.98 3.22
CA GLY A 187 -21.70 -5.68 3.85
C GLY A 187 -20.36 -5.50 4.59
N ILE A 188 -19.55 -6.56 4.69
CA ILE A 188 -18.24 -6.58 5.38
C ILE A 188 -17.13 -6.71 4.33
N ARG A 189 -16.24 -5.72 4.28
CA ARG A 189 -15.05 -5.64 3.42
C ARG A 189 -13.80 -6.05 4.20
N VAL A 190 -13.07 -7.00 3.64
CA VAL A 190 -11.85 -7.59 4.20
C VAL A 190 -10.76 -7.56 3.13
N ASN A 191 -9.50 -7.68 3.53
CA ASN A 191 -8.49 -8.24 2.65
C ASN A 191 -8.92 -9.68 2.33
N GLN A 192 -9.30 -9.93 1.08
CA GLN A 192 -9.86 -11.21 0.63
C GLN A 192 -8.78 -12.28 0.41
N GLU A 193 -7.51 -11.89 0.45
CA GLU A 193 -6.37 -12.81 0.32
C GLU A 193 -5.94 -13.31 1.70
N SER A 194 -5.25 -12.45 2.47
CA SER A 194 -4.69 -12.87 3.76
C SER A 194 -4.33 -11.70 4.67
N TYR A 195 -4.46 -11.93 5.97
CA TYR A 195 -3.89 -11.11 7.03
C TYR A 195 -2.68 -11.79 7.64
N THR A 196 -1.57 -11.07 7.76
CA THR A 196 -0.33 -11.63 8.29
C THR A 196 -0.35 -11.78 9.82
N PRO A 197 0.09 -12.93 10.37
CA PRO A 197 0.26 -13.08 11.81
C PRO A 197 1.21 -12.03 12.41
N GLY A 198 0.92 -11.59 13.64
CA GLY A 198 1.67 -10.56 14.37
C GLY A 198 1.42 -9.12 13.89
N LEU A 199 0.67 -8.93 12.80
CA LEU A 199 0.37 -7.60 12.24
C LEU A 199 -1.10 -7.20 12.48
N PRO A 200 -1.43 -5.89 12.38
CA PRO A 200 -2.81 -5.42 12.50
C PRO A 200 -3.73 -6.06 11.46
N LYS A 201 -4.96 -6.35 11.88
CA LYS A 201 -5.99 -7.00 11.05
C LYS A 201 -7.28 -6.24 11.21
N HIS A 202 -7.68 -5.58 10.13
CA HIS A 202 -8.83 -4.69 10.12
C HIS A 202 -9.75 -5.00 8.95
N ALA A 203 -11.05 -4.91 9.22
CA ALA A 203 -12.11 -4.98 8.23
C ALA A 203 -13.01 -3.75 8.36
N THR A 204 -13.77 -3.45 7.31
CA THR A 204 -14.75 -2.37 7.33
C THR A 204 -16.13 -2.95 7.11
N VAL A 205 -17.11 -2.58 7.93
CA VAL A 205 -18.51 -3.01 7.76
C VAL A 205 -19.41 -1.81 7.52
N ILE A 206 -20.28 -1.92 6.52
CA ILE A 206 -21.30 -0.91 6.24
C ILE A 206 -22.32 -0.95 7.37
N ASN A 207 -22.36 0.11 8.17
CA ASN A 207 -23.26 0.23 9.30
C ASN A 207 -23.42 1.71 9.68
N SER A 208 -24.67 2.17 9.79
CA SER A 208 -25.03 3.55 10.14
C SER A 208 -25.32 3.77 11.63
N SER A 209 -25.21 2.72 12.45
CA SER A 209 -25.43 2.83 13.90
C SER A 209 -24.40 3.75 14.54
N ALA A 210 -24.84 4.68 15.39
CA ALA A 210 -23.91 5.44 16.22
C ALA A 210 -23.27 4.59 17.35
N SER A 211 -23.84 3.41 17.62
CA SER A 211 -23.37 2.49 18.66
C SER A 211 -22.58 1.31 18.07
N PRO A 212 -21.53 0.82 18.74
CA PRO A 212 -20.85 -0.42 18.40
C PRO A 212 -21.84 -1.59 18.21
N VAL A 213 -21.56 -2.45 17.24
CA VAL A 213 -22.26 -3.73 17.02
C VAL A 213 -21.30 -4.89 17.21
N THR A 214 -21.85 -6.06 17.55
CA THR A 214 -21.04 -7.26 17.81
C THR A 214 -20.60 -7.90 16.49
N TRP A 215 -19.32 -8.25 16.40
CA TRP A 215 -18.78 -9.07 15.32
C TRP A 215 -18.32 -10.44 15.86
N THR A 216 -18.28 -11.44 14.98
CA THR A 216 -17.75 -12.78 15.27
C THR A 216 -16.83 -13.22 14.15
N LEU A 217 -15.62 -13.65 14.50
CA LEU A 217 -14.70 -14.34 13.59
C LEU A 217 -14.98 -15.84 13.65
N ARG A 218 -15.16 -16.47 12.48
CA ARG A 218 -15.40 -17.90 12.32
C ARG A 218 -14.28 -18.54 11.52
N ASN A 219 -13.86 -19.74 11.90
CA ASN A 219 -12.96 -20.55 11.07
C ASN A 219 -13.71 -21.19 9.89
N ALA A 220 -13.00 -21.91 9.02
CA ALA A 220 -13.60 -22.59 7.86
C ALA A 220 -14.70 -23.61 8.20
N ALA A 221 -14.73 -24.15 9.43
CA ALA A 221 -15.80 -25.03 9.89
C ALA A 221 -17.04 -24.27 10.42
N GLY A 222 -17.06 -22.93 10.30
CA GLY A 222 -18.12 -22.06 10.82
C GLY A 222 -18.11 -21.85 12.34
N THR A 223 -17.10 -22.40 13.03
CA THR A 223 -16.97 -22.29 14.50
C THR A 223 -16.48 -20.90 14.86
N ALA A 224 -17.16 -20.24 15.80
CA ALA A 224 -16.73 -18.95 16.34
C ALA A 224 -15.41 -19.10 17.11
N VAL A 225 -14.39 -18.37 16.70
CA VAL A 225 -13.04 -18.40 17.29
C VAL A 225 -12.65 -17.10 17.98
N ALA A 226 -13.30 -15.99 17.62
CA ALA A 226 -13.18 -14.70 18.32
C ALA A 226 -14.47 -13.89 18.18
N THR A 227 -14.67 -12.93 19.09
CA THR A 227 -15.77 -11.96 19.04
C THR A 227 -15.32 -10.63 19.62
N GLY A 228 -15.96 -9.55 19.22
CA GLY A 228 -15.70 -8.22 19.75
C GLY A 228 -16.77 -7.22 19.33
N GLN A 229 -16.46 -5.94 19.53
CA GLN A 229 -17.32 -4.83 19.13
C GLN A 229 -16.67 -4.04 17.99
N THR A 230 -17.47 -3.59 17.04
CA THR A 230 -17.02 -2.66 15.98
C THR A 230 -16.73 -1.27 16.56
N ARG A 231 -15.94 -0.45 15.87
CA ARG A 231 -15.74 0.98 16.19
C ARG A 231 -16.48 1.86 15.17
N PRO A 232 -17.57 2.57 15.55
CA PRO A 232 -18.28 3.46 14.62
C PRO A 232 -17.35 4.54 14.05
N ARG A 233 -17.35 4.70 12.72
CA ARG A 233 -16.60 5.75 12.00
C ARG A 233 -17.53 6.84 11.46
N GLY A 234 -18.77 6.47 11.17
CA GLY A 234 -19.78 7.38 10.62
C GLY A 234 -19.72 7.42 9.09
N ALA A 235 -20.16 8.54 8.51
CA ALA A 235 -20.16 8.73 7.06
C ALA A 235 -18.72 8.82 6.52
N ASP A 236 -18.43 8.02 5.50
CA ASP A 236 -17.21 8.05 4.72
C ASP A 236 -17.49 8.69 3.36
N ALA A 237 -17.00 9.92 3.17
CA ALA A 237 -17.32 10.71 1.98
C ALA A 237 -16.85 10.08 0.65
N PRO A 238 -15.63 9.50 0.54
CA PRO A 238 -15.15 8.91 -0.72
C PRO A 238 -15.97 7.70 -1.18
N SER A 239 -16.50 6.89 -0.28
CA SER A 239 -17.38 5.75 -0.61
C SER A 239 -18.87 6.09 -0.66
N GLY A 240 -19.29 7.19 -0.02
CA GLY A 240 -20.71 7.51 0.17
C GLY A 240 -21.44 6.60 1.17
N GLU A 241 -20.72 5.80 1.95
CA GLU A 241 -21.27 4.84 2.89
C GLU A 241 -21.09 5.30 4.35
N SER A 242 -21.95 4.83 5.26
CA SER A 242 -21.65 4.91 6.70
C SER A 242 -21.06 3.59 7.16
N VAL A 243 -19.93 3.64 7.88
CA VAL A 243 -19.15 2.44 8.18
C VAL A 243 -18.69 2.37 9.64
N HIS A 244 -18.39 1.15 10.07
CA HIS A 244 -17.61 0.87 11.27
C HIS A 244 -16.30 0.13 10.91
N ASP A 245 -15.29 0.28 11.74
CA ASP A 245 -14.05 -0.52 11.71
C ASP A 245 -14.23 -1.77 12.58
N ILE A 246 -13.74 -2.91 12.11
CA ILE A 246 -13.59 -4.15 12.88
C ILE A 246 -12.10 -4.38 13.07
N ASP A 247 -11.64 -4.35 14.31
CA ASP A 247 -10.26 -4.67 14.69
C ASP A 247 -10.24 -6.05 15.34
N PHE A 248 -9.64 -7.01 14.65
CA PHE A 248 -9.46 -8.39 15.13
C PHE A 248 -7.97 -8.75 15.22
N SER A 249 -7.10 -7.75 15.33
CA SER A 249 -5.64 -7.89 15.34
C SER A 249 -5.14 -8.85 16.42
N ALA A 250 -5.85 -8.95 17.54
CA ALA A 250 -5.51 -9.82 18.66
C ALA A 250 -5.67 -11.33 18.35
N TYR A 251 -6.39 -11.70 17.29
CA TYR A 251 -6.49 -13.08 16.85
C TYR A 251 -5.40 -13.39 15.83
N ASP A 252 -4.57 -14.37 16.14
CA ASP A 252 -3.33 -14.63 15.40
C ASP A 252 -3.11 -16.10 15.05
N THR A 253 -4.13 -16.94 15.28
CA THR A 253 -4.05 -18.36 14.91
C THR A 253 -4.08 -18.47 13.40
N ALA A 254 -2.98 -18.93 12.83
CA ALA A 254 -2.91 -19.17 11.40
C ALA A 254 -3.96 -20.19 10.94
N GLY A 255 -4.48 -19.98 9.73
CA GLY A 255 -5.50 -20.85 9.16
C GLY A 255 -6.11 -20.22 7.91
N THR A 256 -6.89 -21.02 7.21
CA THR A 256 -7.48 -20.62 5.93
C THR A 256 -9.00 -20.50 6.03
N GLY A 257 -9.60 -19.67 5.17
CA GLY A 257 -11.05 -19.58 5.03
C GLY A 257 -11.78 -19.05 6.27
N TYR A 258 -11.18 -18.11 6.99
CA TYR A 258 -11.87 -17.36 8.05
C TYR A 258 -12.92 -16.44 7.47
N THR A 259 -14.01 -16.21 8.21
CA THR A 259 -15.04 -15.22 7.86
C THR A 259 -15.39 -14.36 9.06
N LEU A 260 -15.71 -13.09 8.81
CA LEU A 260 -16.29 -12.18 9.80
C LEU A 260 -17.81 -12.13 9.61
N ALA A 261 -18.55 -12.15 10.72
CA ALA A 261 -19.99 -12.02 10.73
C ALA A 261 -20.46 -10.87 11.63
N VAL A 262 -21.43 -10.08 11.15
CA VAL A 262 -22.10 -9.00 11.88
C VAL A 262 -23.60 -9.06 11.55
N GLY A 263 -24.44 -9.45 12.53
CA GLY A 263 -25.85 -9.69 12.25
C GLY A 263 -26.04 -10.82 11.22
N SER A 264 -26.71 -10.53 10.10
CA SER A 264 -26.86 -11.46 8.97
C SER A 264 -25.75 -11.37 7.94
N GLU A 265 -24.88 -10.35 8.00
CA GLU A 265 -23.80 -10.15 7.05
C GLU A 265 -22.63 -11.09 7.34
N THR A 266 -22.00 -11.61 6.29
CA THR A 266 -20.79 -12.44 6.37
C THR A 266 -19.80 -11.98 5.29
N SER A 267 -18.54 -11.78 5.67
CA SER A 267 -17.48 -11.40 4.73
C SER A 267 -17.19 -12.50 3.71
N PHE A 268 -16.47 -12.15 2.64
CA PHE A 268 -15.71 -13.15 1.91
C PHE A 268 -14.74 -13.90 2.84
N PRO A 269 -14.40 -15.16 2.52
CA PRO A 269 -13.33 -15.84 3.22
C PRO A 269 -12.00 -15.09 3.08
N PHE A 270 -11.11 -15.32 4.03
CA PHE A 270 -9.73 -14.84 4.00
C PHE A 270 -8.84 -15.74 4.85
N ASP A 271 -7.53 -15.69 4.61
CA ASP A 271 -6.57 -16.43 5.40
C ASP A 271 -5.96 -15.57 6.51
N ILE A 272 -5.51 -16.21 7.59
CA ILE A 272 -4.54 -15.63 8.50
C ILE A 272 -3.23 -16.37 8.24
N SER A 273 -2.42 -15.84 7.33
CA SER A 273 -1.16 -16.42 6.87
C SER A 273 -0.31 -15.34 6.19
N ALA A 274 0.97 -15.63 6.00
CA ALA A 274 1.87 -14.84 5.14
C ALA A 274 1.95 -15.38 3.70
N ASP A 275 1.39 -16.56 3.44
CA ASP A 275 1.64 -17.30 2.20
C ASP A 275 1.05 -16.62 0.96
N GLY A 276 -0.15 -16.01 1.08
CA GLY A 276 -0.79 -15.27 -0.01
C GLY A 276 0.09 -14.10 -0.49
N LEU A 277 0.61 -13.28 0.43
CA LEU A 277 1.52 -12.18 0.09
C LEU A 277 2.85 -12.67 -0.49
N LYS A 278 3.40 -13.77 0.02
CA LYS A 278 4.63 -14.39 -0.53
C LYS A 278 4.43 -14.91 -1.94
N LYS A 279 3.25 -15.45 -2.26
CA LYS A 279 2.87 -15.85 -3.62
C LYS A 279 2.69 -14.62 -4.51
N LEU A 280 1.99 -13.60 -4.02
CA LEU A 280 1.71 -12.37 -4.76
C LEU A 280 2.99 -11.66 -5.24
N ARG A 281 4.09 -11.70 -4.48
CA ARG A 281 5.42 -11.23 -4.93
C ARG A 281 5.77 -11.78 -6.32
N TYR A 282 5.63 -13.09 -6.52
CA TYR A 282 6.05 -13.74 -7.75
C TYR A 282 5.03 -13.56 -8.87
N ASP A 283 3.74 -13.60 -8.54
CA ASP A 283 2.68 -13.40 -9.51
C ASP A 283 2.70 -11.95 -10.07
N ALA A 284 2.92 -10.95 -9.22
CA ALA A 284 3.05 -9.55 -9.64
C ALA A 284 4.25 -9.33 -10.58
N LEU A 285 5.36 -10.04 -10.37
CA LEU A 285 6.53 -10.02 -11.25
C LEU A 285 6.32 -10.83 -12.54
N ALA A 286 5.51 -11.90 -12.50
CA ALA A 286 5.21 -12.71 -13.68
C ALA A 286 4.47 -11.92 -14.77
N PHE A 287 3.71 -10.88 -14.39
CA PHE A 287 3.05 -9.94 -15.30
C PHE A 287 3.97 -9.47 -16.43
N PHE A 288 5.21 -9.09 -16.11
CA PHE A 288 6.17 -8.56 -17.07
C PHE A 288 6.55 -9.58 -18.15
N TYR A 289 6.72 -10.85 -17.76
CA TYR A 289 6.96 -11.92 -18.74
C TYR A 289 5.76 -12.07 -19.70
N HIS A 290 4.53 -12.03 -19.20
CA HIS A 290 3.34 -12.06 -20.05
C HIS A 290 3.30 -10.87 -21.04
N GLN A 291 3.76 -9.69 -20.61
CA GLN A 291 3.80 -8.47 -21.42
C GLN A 291 4.98 -8.42 -22.40
N ARG A 292 5.96 -9.33 -22.37
CA ARG A 292 7.11 -9.25 -23.28
C ARG A 292 6.69 -9.28 -24.77
N SER A 293 7.11 -8.26 -25.50
CA SER A 293 7.05 -8.17 -26.96
C SER A 293 8.27 -8.82 -27.61
N GLY A 294 8.17 -9.27 -28.86
CA GLY A 294 9.31 -9.79 -29.62
C GLY A 294 9.78 -11.21 -29.25
N ILE A 295 9.11 -11.87 -28.29
CA ILE A 295 9.40 -13.25 -27.85
C ILE A 295 8.11 -14.06 -27.71
N ALA A 296 8.19 -15.37 -27.94
CA ALA A 296 7.12 -16.28 -27.61
C ALA A 296 6.95 -16.38 -26.08
N ILE A 297 5.70 -16.44 -25.64
CA ILE A 297 5.38 -16.68 -24.23
C ILE A 297 5.11 -18.17 -24.08
N ASP A 298 6.00 -18.87 -23.39
CA ASP A 298 6.00 -20.33 -23.37
C ASP A 298 5.12 -20.90 -22.27
N ALA A 299 4.33 -21.92 -22.62
CA ALA A 299 3.42 -22.61 -21.71
C ALA A 299 4.10 -23.22 -20.47
N GLN A 300 5.40 -23.47 -20.52
CA GLN A 300 6.15 -24.00 -19.37
C GLN A 300 6.26 -23.00 -18.20
N TYR A 301 6.15 -21.70 -18.50
CA TYR A 301 6.27 -20.62 -17.52
C TYR A 301 4.91 -20.09 -17.10
N VAL A 302 3.99 -19.96 -18.06
CA VAL A 302 2.69 -19.29 -17.84
C VAL A 302 1.47 -20.23 -17.93
N GLY A 303 1.66 -21.49 -18.30
CA GLY A 303 0.57 -22.41 -18.61
C GLY A 303 0.02 -22.26 -20.03
N ALA A 304 -0.65 -23.31 -20.53
CA ALA A 304 -1.08 -23.39 -21.93
C ALA A 304 -2.08 -22.29 -22.34
N SER A 305 -2.97 -21.88 -21.45
CA SER A 305 -4.00 -20.87 -21.75
C SER A 305 -3.42 -19.47 -22.01
N TYR A 306 -2.25 -19.17 -21.44
CA TYR A 306 -1.57 -17.88 -21.58
C TYR A 306 -0.43 -17.89 -22.59
N ALA A 307 -0.08 -19.07 -23.10
CA ALA A 307 0.98 -19.21 -24.08
C ALA A 307 0.58 -18.57 -25.41
N ARG A 308 1.52 -17.87 -26.04
CA ARG A 308 1.31 -17.24 -27.35
C ARG A 308 2.60 -17.19 -28.17
N PRO A 309 2.50 -17.23 -29.51
CA PRO A 309 3.61 -16.88 -30.40
C PRO A 309 4.20 -15.50 -30.09
N ALA A 310 5.38 -15.24 -30.65
CA ALA A 310 6.00 -13.92 -30.57
C ALA A 310 5.15 -12.90 -31.32
N GLY A 311 4.73 -11.86 -30.61
CA GLY A 311 4.11 -10.69 -31.22
C GLY A 311 5.16 -9.70 -31.70
N HIS A 312 4.83 -8.96 -32.75
CA HIS A 312 5.62 -7.85 -33.27
C HIS A 312 7.06 -8.24 -33.67
N VAL A 313 7.18 -9.27 -34.49
CA VAL A 313 8.45 -9.78 -35.05
C VAL A 313 8.54 -9.71 -36.58
N ASN A 314 7.73 -8.87 -37.24
CA ASN A 314 7.58 -8.76 -38.70
C ASN A 314 7.19 -10.07 -39.40
N VAL A 315 6.51 -10.97 -38.70
CA VAL A 315 5.84 -12.12 -39.31
C VAL A 315 4.40 -11.70 -39.57
N ALA A 316 3.94 -11.82 -40.82
CA ALA A 316 2.58 -11.43 -41.20
C ALA A 316 1.55 -12.09 -40.26
N PRO A 317 0.56 -11.33 -39.74
CA PRO A 317 0.17 -9.99 -40.17
C PRO A 317 0.98 -8.82 -39.58
N ASN A 318 1.86 -9.03 -38.60
CA ASN A 318 2.62 -7.95 -37.97
C ASN A 318 3.48 -7.16 -38.97
N GLN A 319 3.46 -5.83 -38.83
CA GLN A 319 4.24 -4.89 -39.65
C GLN A 319 5.35 -4.18 -38.87
N GLY A 320 5.78 -4.78 -37.77
CA GLY A 320 6.87 -4.34 -36.88
C GLY A 320 7.21 -5.48 -35.90
N ASP A 321 8.22 -5.37 -35.03
CA ASP A 321 8.98 -4.15 -34.69
C ASP A 321 10.44 -4.16 -35.18
N ASN A 322 10.77 -4.93 -36.22
CA ASN A 322 12.03 -4.81 -36.95
C ASN A 322 11.90 -3.76 -38.07
N ASN A 323 12.88 -2.88 -38.23
CA ASN A 323 12.87 -1.80 -39.24
C ASN A 323 11.63 -0.88 -39.17
N VAL A 324 11.23 -0.49 -37.97
CA VAL A 324 10.10 0.42 -37.75
C VAL A 324 10.47 1.82 -38.24
N PRO A 325 9.71 2.41 -39.19
CA PRO A 325 9.91 3.79 -39.58
C PRO A 325 9.26 4.75 -38.58
N CYS A 326 9.71 6.00 -38.59
CA CYS A 326 8.95 7.08 -37.99
C CYS A 326 7.57 7.23 -38.64
N ARG A 327 6.63 7.85 -37.90
CA ARG A 327 5.37 8.32 -38.47
C ARG A 327 5.63 9.15 -39.75
N SER A 328 4.70 9.07 -40.70
CA SER A 328 4.85 9.64 -42.04
C SER A 328 4.99 11.17 -42.05
N ASP A 329 4.38 11.85 -41.07
CA ASP A 329 4.49 13.29 -40.86
C ASP A 329 5.85 13.73 -40.30
N LEU A 330 6.53 12.87 -39.55
CA LEU A 330 7.88 13.11 -39.02
C LEU A 330 8.98 12.78 -40.03
N ASN A 331 8.84 11.66 -40.76
CA ASN A 331 9.76 11.18 -41.79
C ASN A 331 11.26 11.33 -41.44
N CYS A 332 11.71 10.62 -40.40
CA CYS A 332 13.08 10.76 -39.88
C CYS A 332 14.22 10.32 -40.83
N GLY A 333 13.91 9.64 -41.95
CA GLY A 333 14.93 9.13 -42.88
C GLY A 333 15.78 8.00 -42.30
N TYR A 334 15.22 7.21 -41.38
CA TYR A 334 15.77 5.96 -40.87
C TYR A 334 14.65 5.08 -40.31
N THR A 335 15.01 3.82 -40.03
CA THR A 335 14.19 2.84 -39.31
C THR A 335 14.99 2.30 -38.13
N LEU A 336 14.31 1.81 -37.09
CA LEU A 336 14.94 1.17 -35.94
C LEU A 336 14.43 -0.27 -35.78
N ASP A 337 15.30 -1.16 -35.31
CA ASP A 337 14.88 -2.44 -34.73
C ASP A 337 14.64 -2.20 -33.25
N VAL A 338 13.37 -2.21 -32.87
CA VAL A 338 12.91 -1.92 -31.50
C VAL A 338 12.14 -3.10 -30.94
N ARG A 339 12.44 -4.33 -31.38
CA ARG A 339 11.90 -5.56 -30.79
C ARG A 339 12.36 -5.72 -29.33
N GLY A 340 11.60 -6.51 -28.57
CA GLY A 340 11.76 -6.61 -27.13
C GLY A 340 10.94 -5.56 -26.40
N GLY A 341 11.24 -5.39 -25.11
CA GLY A 341 10.44 -4.58 -24.18
C GLY A 341 9.09 -5.19 -23.84
N TRP A 342 8.33 -4.48 -23.02
CA TRP A 342 6.99 -4.86 -22.62
C TRP A 342 5.94 -4.11 -23.43
N TYR A 343 4.85 -4.79 -23.76
CA TYR A 343 3.59 -4.12 -24.04
C TYR A 343 3.15 -3.39 -22.78
N ASP A 344 2.75 -2.13 -22.93
CA ASP A 344 2.60 -1.22 -21.81
C ASP A 344 1.38 -1.52 -20.95
N ALA A 345 0.26 -1.80 -21.60
CA ALA A 345 -1.02 -1.92 -20.94
C ALA A 345 -1.88 -3.03 -21.59
N GLY A 346 -3.17 -2.76 -21.74
CA GLY A 346 -4.06 -3.62 -22.52
C GLY A 346 -3.79 -3.57 -24.03
N ASP A 347 -2.97 -2.62 -24.48
CA ASP A 347 -2.55 -2.42 -25.87
C ASP A 347 -1.18 -3.03 -26.20
N HIS A 348 -0.78 -2.91 -27.47
CA HIS A 348 0.51 -3.42 -27.94
C HIS A 348 1.54 -2.30 -28.15
N GLY A 349 1.26 -1.06 -27.74
CA GLY A 349 2.24 0.01 -27.72
C GLY A 349 3.32 -0.20 -26.67
N LYS A 350 4.45 0.46 -26.87
CA LYS A 350 5.60 0.45 -25.95
C LYS A 350 6.10 1.88 -25.79
N TYR A 351 6.17 2.38 -24.56
CA TYR A 351 6.31 3.82 -24.26
C TYR A 351 7.47 4.03 -23.31
N VAL A 352 8.41 4.90 -23.70
CA VAL A 352 9.66 5.07 -22.96
C VAL A 352 9.44 5.76 -21.61
N VAL A 353 8.46 6.67 -21.52
CA VAL A 353 8.15 7.36 -20.26
C VAL A 353 7.54 6.40 -19.23
N ASN A 354 6.48 5.69 -19.60
CA ASN A 354 5.83 4.76 -18.67
C ASN A 354 6.70 3.51 -18.39
N GLY A 355 7.39 2.98 -19.40
CA GLY A 355 8.40 1.94 -19.24
C GLY A 355 9.59 2.39 -18.38
N GLY A 356 9.89 3.68 -18.36
CA GLY A 356 10.94 4.29 -17.53
C GLY A 356 10.69 4.09 -16.04
N ILE A 357 9.57 4.56 -15.51
CA ILE A 357 9.21 4.36 -14.10
C ILE A 357 9.07 2.86 -13.77
N ALA A 358 8.46 2.07 -14.65
CA ALA A 358 8.24 0.64 -14.40
C ALA A 358 9.58 -0.12 -14.27
N THR A 359 10.52 0.14 -15.17
CA THR A 359 11.86 -0.46 -15.12
C THR A 359 12.64 0.02 -13.91
N TRP A 360 12.58 1.32 -13.60
CA TRP A 360 13.22 1.87 -12.41
C TRP A 360 12.73 1.18 -11.14
N GLN A 361 11.43 0.93 -11.02
CA GLN A 361 10.87 0.28 -9.84
C GLN A 361 11.35 -1.16 -9.67
N LEU A 362 11.46 -1.95 -10.75
CA LEU A 362 12.02 -3.31 -10.66
C LEU A 362 13.51 -3.29 -10.26
N LEU A 363 14.28 -2.34 -10.80
CA LEU A 363 15.69 -2.15 -10.45
C LEU A 363 15.85 -1.64 -9.00
N ASP A 364 15.01 -0.71 -8.56
CA ASP A 364 14.98 -0.16 -7.20
C ASP A 364 14.52 -1.22 -6.19
N GLU A 365 13.56 -2.06 -6.53
CA GLU A 365 13.12 -3.18 -5.68
C GLU A 365 14.31 -4.08 -5.32
N TYR A 366 15.10 -4.46 -6.33
CA TYR A 366 16.31 -5.25 -6.14
C TYR A 366 17.39 -4.47 -5.38
N GLU A 367 17.65 -3.22 -5.75
CA GLU A 367 18.66 -2.38 -5.11
C GLU A 367 18.34 -2.11 -3.63
N ARG A 368 17.07 -1.82 -3.31
CA ARG A 368 16.57 -1.65 -1.95
C ARG A 368 16.70 -2.95 -1.16
N ALA A 369 16.34 -4.09 -1.75
CA ALA A 369 16.51 -5.38 -1.11
C ALA A 369 18.00 -5.68 -0.82
N LEU A 370 18.93 -5.35 -1.72
CA LEU A 370 20.37 -5.49 -1.48
C LEU A 370 20.88 -4.63 -0.32
N LYS A 371 20.33 -3.42 -0.14
CA LYS A 371 20.83 -2.45 0.85
C LYS A 371 20.15 -2.56 2.21
N LEU A 372 18.84 -2.86 2.23
CA LEU A 372 17.99 -2.70 3.41
C LEU A 372 17.10 -3.93 3.71
N GLY A 373 17.10 -4.94 2.84
CA GLY A 373 16.15 -6.06 2.88
C GLY A 373 16.75 -7.41 2.53
N ASP A 374 15.97 -8.25 1.85
CA ASP A 374 16.36 -9.59 1.41
C ASP A 374 16.28 -9.73 -0.12
N ALA A 375 17.43 -9.59 -0.78
CA ALA A 375 17.53 -9.78 -2.24
C ALA A 375 17.49 -11.26 -2.67
N SER A 376 17.59 -12.23 -1.75
CA SER A 376 17.63 -13.64 -2.11
C SER A 376 16.30 -14.13 -2.70
N ALA A 377 15.19 -13.51 -2.30
CA ALA A 377 13.87 -13.79 -2.83
C ALA A 377 13.67 -13.36 -4.28
N LEU A 378 14.54 -12.49 -4.80
CA LEU A 378 14.56 -11.93 -6.16
C LEU A 378 15.75 -12.44 -6.99
N GLY A 379 16.51 -13.38 -6.45
CA GLY A 379 17.72 -13.92 -7.07
C GLY A 379 17.45 -14.83 -8.26
N ASP A 380 18.51 -15.45 -8.75
CA ASP A 380 18.47 -16.42 -9.85
C ASP A 380 17.56 -17.62 -9.51
N GLY A 381 16.73 -18.03 -10.46
CA GLY A 381 15.86 -19.19 -10.35
C GLY A 381 14.59 -18.99 -9.51
N LYS A 382 14.22 -17.73 -9.25
CA LYS A 382 13.04 -17.34 -8.46
C LYS A 382 11.82 -17.02 -9.30
N LEU A 383 11.99 -16.51 -10.52
CA LEU A 383 10.91 -16.21 -11.45
C LEU A 383 10.75 -17.34 -12.48
N ALA A 384 9.51 -17.52 -12.94
CA ALA A 384 9.20 -18.43 -14.02
C ALA A 384 9.45 -17.74 -15.37
N ILE A 385 10.73 -17.53 -15.71
CA ILE A 385 11.14 -16.87 -16.96
C ILE A 385 12.20 -17.70 -17.70
N PRO A 386 12.39 -17.46 -19.02
CA PRO A 386 13.39 -18.18 -19.83
C PRO A 386 14.82 -18.06 -19.32
N GLU A 387 15.16 -16.93 -18.69
CA GLU A 387 16.49 -16.63 -18.20
C GLU A 387 16.84 -17.34 -16.88
N ARG A 388 15.87 -18.00 -16.21
CA ARG A 388 16.10 -18.65 -14.92
C ARG A 388 17.27 -19.64 -15.00
N GLY A 389 18.15 -19.58 -14.00
CA GLY A 389 19.33 -20.44 -13.88
C GLY A 389 20.54 -19.98 -14.69
N ASN A 390 20.57 -18.73 -15.17
CA ASN A 390 21.70 -18.16 -15.93
C ASN A 390 22.79 -17.53 -15.03
N GLY A 391 22.61 -17.52 -13.70
CA GLY A 391 23.51 -16.87 -12.74
C GLY A 391 23.26 -15.38 -12.50
N VAL A 392 22.19 -14.81 -13.05
CA VAL A 392 21.74 -13.43 -12.88
C VAL A 392 20.48 -13.43 -11.99
N PRO A 393 20.30 -12.45 -11.09
CA PRO A 393 19.03 -12.27 -10.41
C PRO A 393 17.87 -12.12 -11.41
N ASP A 394 16.87 -13.01 -11.36
CA ASP A 394 15.83 -13.07 -12.38
C ASP A 394 15.06 -11.74 -12.54
N ILE A 395 14.92 -10.94 -11.47
CA ILE A 395 14.32 -9.59 -11.57
C ILE A 395 15.14 -8.64 -12.45
N LEU A 396 16.47 -8.78 -12.47
CA LEU A 396 17.34 -8.00 -13.34
C LEU A 396 17.28 -8.50 -14.78
N ASP A 397 17.08 -9.79 -15.02
CA ASP A 397 16.81 -10.32 -16.37
C ASP A 397 15.51 -9.77 -16.92
N GLU A 398 14.44 -9.76 -16.12
CA GLU A 398 13.17 -9.17 -16.53
C GLU A 398 13.34 -7.67 -16.81
N ALA A 399 13.93 -6.91 -15.89
CA ALA A 399 14.19 -5.48 -16.10
C ALA A 399 15.07 -5.22 -17.33
N ARG A 400 16.08 -6.07 -17.59
CA ARG A 400 16.95 -5.96 -18.77
C ARG A 400 16.16 -6.02 -20.07
N TRP A 401 15.08 -6.79 -20.12
CA TRP A 401 14.23 -6.88 -21.31
C TRP A 401 13.69 -5.52 -21.76
N GLU A 402 13.26 -4.70 -20.80
CA GLU A 402 12.82 -3.33 -21.06
C GLU A 402 13.98 -2.36 -21.24
N VAL A 403 15.05 -2.47 -20.44
CA VAL A 403 16.26 -1.63 -20.61
C VAL A 403 16.79 -1.71 -22.05
N ASP A 404 16.90 -2.91 -22.62
CA ASP A 404 17.38 -3.09 -24.00
C ASP A 404 16.43 -2.44 -25.02
N PHE A 405 15.11 -2.46 -24.78
CA PHE A 405 14.14 -1.71 -25.58
C PHE A 405 14.34 -0.19 -25.44
N LEU A 406 14.45 0.36 -24.23
CA LEU A 406 14.67 1.80 -24.02
C LEU A 406 15.95 2.28 -24.73
N LEU A 407 17.02 1.49 -24.72
CA LEU A 407 18.25 1.78 -25.47
C LEU A 407 18.02 1.79 -26.98
N SER A 408 17.22 0.85 -27.50
CA SER A 408 16.93 0.74 -28.95
C SER A 408 16.16 1.95 -29.49
N MET A 409 15.47 2.68 -28.62
CA MET A 409 14.70 3.88 -28.96
C MET A 409 15.57 5.15 -29.07
N GLN A 410 16.87 5.07 -28.77
CA GLN A 410 17.78 6.22 -28.88
C GLN A 410 18.06 6.57 -30.34
N VAL A 411 17.89 7.85 -30.68
CA VAL A 411 18.15 8.39 -32.02
C VAL A 411 19.62 8.16 -32.41
N PRO A 412 19.90 7.52 -33.57
CA PRO A 412 21.26 7.15 -33.98
C PRO A 412 22.21 8.33 -34.19
N ASP A 413 23.51 8.05 -34.11
CA ASP A 413 24.55 9.03 -34.44
C ASP A 413 24.44 9.54 -35.88
N GLY A 414 24.78 10.81 -36.08
CA GLY A 414 24.70 11.46 -37.39
C GLY A 414 23.28 11.79 -37.86
N LYS A 415 22.24 11.49 -37.07
CA LYS A 415 20.85 11.90 -37.33
C LYS A 415 20.49 13.19 -36.57
N PRO A 416 19.48 13.96 -37.04
CA PRO A 416 18.95 15.07 -36.25
C PRO A 416 18.51 14.59 -34.86
N GLN A 417 18.83 15.36 -33.82
CA GLN A 417 18.54 15.01 -32.42
C GLN A 417 19.23 13.71 -31.93
N ALA A 418 20.38 13.33 -32.52
CA ALA A 418 21.18 12.19 -32.05
C ALA A 418 21.37 12.18 -30.52
N GLY A 419 21.10 11.03 -29.89
CA GLY A 419 21.12 10.86 -28.44
C GLY A 419 19.80 11.12 -27.73
N MET A 420 18.86 11.88 -28.31
CA MET A 420 17.46 11.92 -27.82
C MET A 420 16.81 10.54 -27.99
N VAL A 421 15.70 10.30 -27.31
CA VAL A 421 15.00 9.01 -27.33
C VAL A 421 13.57 9.18 -27.83
N HIS A 422 13.17 8.36 -28.79
CA HIS A 422 11.80 8.29 -29.30
C HIS A 422 10.81 8.09 -28.15
N HIS A 423 9.73 8.87 -28.13
CA HIS A 423 8.81 8.84 -26.99
C HIS A 423 8.10 7.50 -26.82
N LYS A 424 7.72 6.90 -27.95
CA LYS A 424 6.93 5.66 -28.01
C LYS A 424 6.97 5.01 -29.39
N ILE A 425 6.59 3.74 -29.43
CA ILE A 425 6.35 2.95 -30.64
C ILE A 425 5.04 2.20 -30.50
N HIS A 426 4.11 2.41 -31.44
CA HIS A 426 2.79 1.78 -31.38
C HIS A 426 2.17 1.66 -32.78
N ASP A 427 0.93 1.20 -32.81
CA ASP A 427 0.13 1.01 -34.02
C ASP A 427 -0.28 2.34 -34.64
N ALA A 428 -0.45 2.39 -35.95
CA ALA A 428 -0.96 3.57 -36.64
C ALA A 428 -2.41 3.93 -36.25
N ALA A 429 -3.18 2.95 -35.76
CA ALA A 429 -4.55 3.13 -35.25
C ALA A 429 -4.85 2.06 -34.18
N TRP A 430 -5.82 2.35 -33.30
CA TRP A 430 -6.19 1.43 -32.23
C TRP A 430 -6.78 0.13 -32.81
N THR A 431 -6.29 -1.01 -32.33
CA THR A 431 -6.90 -2.32 -32.60
C THR A 431 -8.08 -2.60 -31.67
N ALA A 432 -9.08 -3.34 -32.17
CA ALA A 432 -10.26 -3.73 -31.40
C ALA A 432 -9.96 -4.86 -30.41
N LEU A 433 -10.81 -5.03 -29.39
CA LEU A 433 -10.81 -6.21 -28.53
C LEU A 433 -11.64 -7.36 -29.16
N PRO A 434 -11.21 -8.62 -29.07
CA PRO A 434 -9.84 -9.06 -28.75
C PRO A 434 -8.91 -8.97 -29.98
N THR A 435 -7.62 -8.71 -29.75
CA THR A 435 -6.56 -8.81 -30.79
C THR A 435 -5.30 -9.40 -30.15
N ARG A 436 -4.91 -10.62 -30.49
CA ARG A 436 -3.67 -11.19 -29.96
C ARG A 436 -2.43 -10.50 -30.57
N PRO A 437 -1.30 -10.36 -29.84
CA PRO A 437 -0.12 -9.65 -30.34
C PRO A 437 0.41 -10.15 -31.70
N GLU A 438 0.39 -11.45 -31.94
CA GLU A 438 0.82 -12.07 -33.20
C GLU A 438 -0.18 -11.89 -34.35
N LEU A 439 -1.41 -11.45 -34.04
CA LEU A 439 -2.49 -11.21 -35.02
C LEU A 439 -2.66 -9.73 -35.34
N ASP A 440 -1.90 -8.85 -34.69
CA ASP A 440 -1.93 -7.42 -34.94
C ASP A 440 -1.46 -7.11 -36.37
N SER A 441 -2.35 -6.53 -37.18
CA SER A 441 -2.06 -6.19 -38.57
C SER A 441 -1.66 -4.73 -38.77
N GLN A 442 -1.63 -3.91 -37.72
CA GLN A 442 -1.40 -2.47 -37.86
C GLN A 442 0.04 -2.16 -38.24
N PRO A 443 0.27 -1.13 -39.08
CA PRO A 443 1.60 -0.57 -39.28
C PRO A 443 2.14 0.01 -37.99
N ARG A 444 3.35 -0.41 -37.59
CA ARG A 444 4.04 0.07 -36.39
C ARG A 444 4.85 1.33 -36.70
N ARG A 445 4.82 2.34 -35.84
CA ARG A 445 5.45 3.65 -36.09
C ARG A 445 6.15 4.20 -34.85
N LEU A 446 7.34 4.78 -35.04
CA LEU A 446 8.02 5.57 -34.02
C LEU A 446 7.40 6.98 -33.97
N SER A 447 7.01 7.43 -32.78
CA SER A 447 6.67 8.84 -32.51
C SER A 447 7.92 9.70 -32.36
N PRO A 448 7.81 11.03 -32.45
CA PRO A 448 8.94 11.94 -32.22
C PRO A 448 9.66 11.67 -30.88
N PRO A 449 10.97 11.99 -30.79
CA PRO A 449 11.66 12.02 -29.51
C PRO A 449 11.05 13.06 -28.55
N SER A 450 11.12 12.79 -27.24
CA SER A 450 10.80 13.79 -26.22
C SER A 450 11.89 13.90 -25.15
N THR A 451 11.98 15.06 -24.51
CA THR A 451 12.91 15.33 -23.42
C THR A 451 12.63 14.39 -22.24
N ALA A 452 11.37 14.19 -21.88
CA ALA A 452 10.96 13.26 -20.82
C ALA A 452 11.44 11.83 -21.11
N ALA A 453 11.18 11.30 -22.31
CA ALA A 453 11.60 9.95 -22.71
C ALA A 453 13.14 9.81 -22.70
N THR A 454 13.84 10.85 -23.14
CA THR A 454 15.31 10.88 -23.15
C THR A 454 15.88 10.81 -21.73
N LEU A 455 15.28 11.53 -20.79
CA LEU A 455 15.71 11.56 -19.39
C LEU A 455 15.32 10.29 -18.63
N ASN A 456 14.14 9.73 -18.90
CA ASN A 456 13.71 8.43 -18.38
C ASN A 456 14.71 7.32 -18.75
N MET A 457 15.07 7.22 -20.03
CA MET A 457 16.08 6.25 -20.48
C MET A 457 17.44 6.52 -19.83
N ALA A 458 17.86 7.79 -19.73
CA ALA A 458 19.13 8.14 -19.09
C ALA A 458 19.18 7.70 -17.61
N ALA A 459 18.09 7.93 -16.87
CA ALA A 459 17.97 7.56 -15.47
C ALA A 459 18.03 6.04 -15.28
N VAL A 460 17.20 5.29 -16.02
CA VAL A 460 17.13 3.83 -15.97
C VAL A 460 18.45 3.20 -16.40
N ALA A 461 19.07 3.65 -17.49
CA ALA A 461 20.34 3.12 -17.96
C ALA A 461 21.49 3.40 -16.97
N ALA A 462 21.49 4.55 -16.29
CA ALA A 462 22.45 4.82 -15.22
C ALA A 462 22.26 3.85 -14.03
N GLN A 463 21.02 3.63 -13.58
CA GLN A 463 20.71 2.66 -12.53
C GLN A 463 21.07 1.23 -12.90
N ALA A 464 20.65 0.77 -14.08
CA ALA A 464 21.01 -0.55 -14.58
C ALA A 464 22.54 -0.69 -14.67
N SER A 465 23.26 0.33 -15.14
CA SER A 465 24.72 0.30 -15.25
C SER A 465 25.41 -0.05 -13.92
N ARG A 466 24.99 0.56 -12.80
CA ARG A 466 25.62 0.26 -11.49
C ARG A 466 25.27 -1.12 -10.96
N LEU A 467 24.05 -1.61 -11.21
CA LEU A 467 23.60 -2.94 -10.77
C LEU A 467 24.24 -4.06 -11.59
N TRP A 468 24.46 -3.85 -12.88
CA TRP A 468 25.08 -4.82 -13.78
C TRP A 468 26.62 -4.81 -13.74
N LYS A 469 27.25 -3.84 -13.06
CA LYS A 469 28.71 -3.63 -13.08
C LYS A 469 29.53 -4.87 -12.76
N THR A 470 29.07 -5.71 -11.83
CA THR A 470 29.77 -6.95 -11.42
C THR A 470 29.22 -8.21 -12.09
N ILE A 471 28.07 -8.10 -12.77
CA ILE A 471 27.37 -9.21 -13.42
C ILE A 471 27.82 -9.29 -14.90
N ASP A 472 27.67 -8.18 -15.62
CA ASP A 472 28.12 -8.00 -17.00
C ASP A 472 28.76 -6.61 -17.16
N PRO A 473 30.09 -6.51 -16.97
CA PRO A 473 30.80 -5.24 -17.07
C PRO A 473 30.72 -4.58 -18.45
N ALA A 474 30.57 -5.35 -19.52
CA ALA A 474 30.47 -4.82 -20.89
C ALA A 474 29.09 -4.19 -21.11
N TYR A 475 28.04 -4.87 -20.65
CA TYR A 475 26.69 -4.32 -20.65
C TYR A 475 26.58 -3.06 -19.77
N SER A 476 27.16 -3.09 -18.57
CA SER A 476 27.27 -1.93 -17.69
C SER A 476 27.91 -0.71 -18.40
N ALA A 477 29.02 -0.91 -19.12
CA ALA A 477 29.67 0.18 -19.85
C ALA A 477 28.83 0.71 -21.04
N LYS A 478 28.12 -0.18 -21.75
CA LYS A 478 27.16 0.19 -22.81
C LYS A 478 26.06 1.10 -22.24
N LEU A 479 25.48 0.69 -21.12
CA LEU A 479 24.41 1.42 -20.42
C LEU A 479 24.85 2.80 -20.00
N LEU A 480 26.00 2.92 -19.32
CA LEU A 480 26.51 4.21 -18.87
C LEU A 480 26.77 5.16 -20.05
N THR A 481 27.35 4.65 -21.13
CA THR A 481 27.63 5.46 -22.33
C THR A 481 26.34 6.00 -22.94
N ALA A 482 25.31 5.17 -23.05
CA ALA A 482 24.01 5.59 -23.57
C ALA A 482 23.33 6.62 -22.66
N ALA A 483 23.40 6.41 -21.34
CA ALA A 483 22.82 7.32 -20.34
C ALA A 483 23.44 8.72 -20.39
N GLU A 484 24.79 8.81 -20.41
CA GLU A 484 25.48 10.10 -20.46
C GLU A 484 25.20 10.84 -21.79
N LYS A 485 25.12 10.10 -22.90
CA LYS A 485 24.75 10.66 -24.21
C LYS A 485 23.31 11.19 -24.22
N ALA A 486 22.37 10.44 -23.66
CA ALA A 486 20.97 10.85 -23.58
C ALA A 486 20.80 12.10 -22.70
N TYR A 487 21.41 12.13 -21.53
CA TYR A 487 21.36 13.29 -20.65
C TYR A 487 21.96 14.54 -21.30
N ALA A 488 23.09 14.42 -21.99
CA ALA A 488 23.67 15.52 -22.76
C ALA A 488 22.74 16.01 -23.88
N ALA A 489 22.09 15.09 -24.61
CA ALA A 489 21.13 15.41 -25.65
C ALA A 489 19.88 16.11 -25.08
N ALA A 490 19.36 15.67 -23.94
CA ALA A 490 18.25 16.31 -23.24
C ALA A 490 18.59 17.74 -22.82
N LYS A 491 19.79 17.98 -22.25
CA LYS A 491 20.24 19.35 -21.91
C LYS A 491 20.34 20.26 -23.14
N ALA A 492 20.67 19.71 -24.30
CA ALA A 492 20.69 20.47 -25.56
C ALA A 492 19.28 20.69 -26.15
N ASN A 493 18.30 19.89 -25.76
CA ASN A 493 16.93 19.91 -26.27
C ASN A 493 15.90 19.86 -25.11
N PRO A 494 15.88 20.85 -24.20
CA PRO A 494 15.10 20.74 -22.95
C PRO A 494 13.59 20.92 -23.13
N ASN A 495 13.15 21.43 -24.28
CA ASN A 495 11.75 21.82 -24.53
C ASN A 495 11.07 20.98 -25.63
N VAL A 496 11.57 19.77 -25.89
CA VAL A 496 10.96 18.85 -26.87
C VAL A 496 9.94 18.00 -26.13
N LEU A 497 8.72 18.53 -25.99
CA LEU A 497 7.66 17.89 -25.23
C LEU A 497 6.82 16.98 -26.14
N ALA A 498 6.26 15.91 -25.58
CA ALA A 498 5.34 15.03 -26.29
C ALA A 498 4.01 15.77 -26.54
N ASP A 499 3.43 15.58 -27.73
CA ASP A 499 2.17 16.22 -28.09
C ASP A 499 1.00 15.52 -27.36
N PRO A 500 0.21 16.22 -26.53
CA PRO A 500 -0.95 15.62 -25.87
C PRO A 500 -2.05 15.16 -26.84
N ASN A 501 -1.96 15.52 -28.13
CA ASN A 501 -2.89 15.08 -29.17
C ASN A 501 -2.37 13.88 -29.98
N ASP A 502 -1.16 13.38 -29.72
CA ASP A 502 -0.63 12.16 -30.33
C ASP A 502 -1.23 10.91 -29.64
N GLY A 503 -2.56 10.75 -29.68
CA GLY A 503 -3.30 9.68 -28.98
C GLY A 503 -3.92 8.63 -29.89
N THR A 504 -3.63 8.66 -31.20
CA THR A 504 -4.21 7.71 -32.16
C THR A 504 -3.36 6.44 -32.20
N GLY A 505 -3.95 5.29 -31.85
CA GLY A 505 -3.28 3.99 -31.88
C GLY A 505 -2.30 3.73 -30.73
N GLY A 506 -2.24 4.63 -29.75
CA GLY A 506 -1.45 4.46 -28.54
C GLY A 506 -1.60 5.63 -27.58
N GLY A 507 -1.39 5.40 -26.28
CA GLY A 507 -1.46 6.41 -25.23
C GLY A 507 -0.49 7.58 -25.44
N THR A 508 -0.86 8.79 -24.99
CA THR A 508 -0.08 10.00 -25.26
C THR A 508 1.15 10.11 -24.36
N TYR A 509 1.02 9.75 -23.07
CA TYR A 509 2.03 9.92 -22.02
C TYR A 509 2.70 11.31 -22.07
N ALA A 510 1.91 12.32 -22.41
CA ALA A 510 2.40 13.68 -22.55
C ALA A 510 2.61 14.32 -21.18
N ASP A 511 3.78 14.91 -21.01
CA ASP A 511 4.13 15.73 -19.85
C ASP A 511 4.56 17.13 -20.32
N GLY A 512 4.02 18.15 -19.65
CA GLY A 512 4.27 19.55 -19.90
C GLY A 512 5.45 20.13 -19.12
N ALA A 513 6.04 19.39 -18.18
CA ALA A 513 7.00 19.94 -17.23
C ALA A 513 8.10 18.94 -16.83
N VAL A 514 9.22 18.95 -17.55
CA VAL A 514 10.30 17.94 -17.37
C VAL A 514 11.34 18.24 -16.28
N THR A 515 11.01 19.08 -15.29
CA THR A 515 12.00 19.52 -14.27
C THR A 515 12.41 18.36 -13.37
N ASP A 516 11.45 17.51 -13.06
CA ASP A 516 11.60 16.32 -12.26
C ASP A 516 12.33 15.20 -12.99
N GLU A 517 12.12 14.99 -14.29
CA GLU A 517 12.93 14.04 -15.07
C GLU A 517 14.39 14.48 -15.13
N PHE A 518 14.66 15.79 -15.25
CA PHE A 518 16.03 16.31 -15.19
C PHE A 518 16.66 16.03 -13.84
N TYR A 519 15.91 16.26 -12.75
CA TYR A 519 16.35 15.97 -11.40
C TYR A 519 16.64 14.49 -11.19
N TRP A 520 15.71 13.61 -11.59
CA TRP A 520 15.82 12.17 -11.46
C TRP A 520 17.00 11.62 -12.27
N ALA A 521 17.13 11.95 -13.56
CA ALA A 521 18.24 11.49 -14.38
C ALA A 521 19.60 11.96 -13.84
N ALA A 522 19.68 13.21 -13.35
CA ALA A 522 20.90 13.72 -12.72
C ALA A 522 21.23 12.96 -11.43
N ALA A 523 20.22 12.63 -10.61
CA ALA A 523 20.39 11.85 -9.39
C ALA A 523 20.93 10.44 -9.68
N GLU A 524 20.38 9.73 -10.67
CA GLU A 524 20.84 8.40 -11.05
C GLU A 524 22.26 8.40 -11.63
N LEU A 525 22.56 9.36 -12.52
CA LEU A 525 23.90 9.53 -13.09
C LEU A 525 24.93 9.90 -12.02
N PHE A 526 24.56 10.75 -11.08
CA PHE A 526 25.41 11.12 -9.96
C PHE A 526 25.64 9.92 -9.02
N ALA A 527 24.60 9.18 -8.63
CA ALA A 527 24.71 7.97 -7.81
C ALA A 527 25.58 6.89 -8.48
N THR A 528 25.57 6.83 -9.81
CA THR A 528 26.33 5.85 -10.60
C THR A 528 27.78 6.24 -10.82
N THR A 529 28.08 7.53 -11.01
CA THR A 529 29.39 8.00 -11.51
C THR A 529 30.19 8.85 -10.52
N ALA A 530 29.52 9.42 -9.52
CA ALA A 530 30.07 10.47 -8.64
C ALA A 530 30.65 11.70 -9.38
N LYS A 531 30.31 11.93 -10.65
CA LYS A 531 30.81 13.09 -11.40
C LYS A 531 30.20 14.39 -10.85
N SER A 532 31.06 15.40 -10.65
CA SER A 532 30.67 16.69 -10.07
C SER A 532 29.64 17.47 -10.90
N ALA A 533 29.61 17.29 -12.23
CA ALA A 533 28.63 17.93 -13.08
C ALA A 533 27.18 17.51 -12.74
N TYR A 534 26.94 16.22 -12.55
CA TYR A 534 25.62 15.71 -12.16
C TYR A 534 25.28 16.09 -10.72
N ARG A 535 26.27 16.11 -9.83
CA ARG A 535 26.10 16.65 -8.47
C ARG A 535 25.63 18.11 -8.50
N THR A 536 26.21 18.93 -9.37
CA THR A 536 25.81 20.34 -9.54
C THR A 536 24.37 20.43 -10.05
N ASP A 537 23.99 19.61 -11.01
CA ASP A 537 22.61 19.59 -11.53
C ASP A 537 21.61 19.13 -10.45
N VAL A 538 21.92 18.08 -9.67
CA VAL A 538 21.12 17.62 -8.51
C VAL A 538 20.97 18.72 -7.48
N THR A 539 22.09 19.28 -6.99
CA THR A 539 22.09 20.27 -5.89
C THR A 539 21.57 21.64 -6.31
N GLY A 540 21.55 21.94 -7.62
CA GLY A 540 20.99 23.16 -8.20
C GLY A 540 19.50 23.07 -8.53
N SER A 541 18.90 21.86 -8.50
CA SER A 541 17.48 21.66 -8.75
C SER A 541 16.60 22.25 -7.65
N SER A 542 15.44 22.79 -8.02
CA SER A 542 14.41 23.23 -7.07
C SER A 542 13.75 22.08 -6.31
N LEU A 543 13.95 20.84 -6.75
CA LEU A 543 13.40 19.62 -6.15
C LEU A 543 14.34 18.97 -5.13
N TYR A 544 15.59 19.46 -5.03
CA TYR A 544 16.62 18.90 -4.16
C TYR A 544 16.23 18.90 -2.68
N ARG A 545 16.75 17.92 -1.92
CA ARG A 545 16.51 17.72 -0.47
C ARG A 545 15.08 17.29 -0.15
N GLY A 546 14.48 16.43 -0.98
CA GLY A 546 13.17 15.86 -0.72
C GLY A 546 12.00 16.80 -1.04
N VAL A 547 12.23 17.90 -1.75
CA VAL A 547 11.17 18.86 -2.14
C VAL A 547 10.24 18.23 -3.19
N SER A 548 10.68 17.18 -3.89
CA SER A 548 9.85 16.43 -4.83
C SER A 548 8.67 15.69 -4.16
N PHE A 549 8.77 15.34 -2.87
CA PHE A 549 7.72 14.59 -2.18
C PHE A 549 6.53 15.46 -1.81
N ASN A 550 5.34 14.97 -2.13
CA ASN A 550 4.07 15.59 -1.76
C ASN A 550 2.98 14.50 -1.60
N THR A 551 1.76 14.90 -1.25
CA THR A 551 0.68 13.96 -0.93
C THR A 551 -0.05 13.37 -2.13
N HIS A 552 0.21 13.85 -3.36
CA HIS A 552 -0.24 13.16 -4.57
C HIS A 552 0.55 11.85 -4.75
N GLY A 553 1.87 11.91 -4.51
CA GLY A 553 2.77 10.77 -4.66
C GLY A 553 3.72 10.97 -5.84
N PHE A 554 4.04 9.87 -6.51
CA PHE A 554 4.78 9.84 -7.76
C PHE A 554 4.14 8.86 -8.74
N ASP A 555 4.27 9.14 -10.02
CA ASP A 555 3.79 8.32 -11.14
C ASP A 555 4.65 8.58 -12.39
N TRP A 556 4.20 8.14 -13.57
CA TRP A 556 4.94 8.26 -14.83
C TRP A 556 5.21 9.71 -15.26
N GLY A 557 4.42 10.69 -14.79
CA GLY A 557 4.56 12.11 -15.11
C GLY A 557 4.96 12.96 -13.91
N SER A 558 5.38 12.34 -12.81
CA SER A 558 5.86 12.99 -11.60
C SER A 558 7.00 12.18 -11.00
N THR A 559 8.19 12.27 -11.59
CA THR A 559 9.31 11.35 -11.39
C THR A 559 10.36 11.84 -10.38
N GLY A 560 10.17 13.03 -9.81
CA GLY A 560 11.19 13.68 -8.97
C GLY A 560 11.49 12.89 -7.70
N ALA A 561 10.48 12.23 -7.15
CA ALA A 561 10.62 11.37 -5.98
C ALA A 561 11.56 10.18 -6.24
N LEU A 562 11.63 9.67 -7.47
CA LEU A 562 12.51 8.55 -7.85
C LEU A 562 13.98 8.92 -7.61
N GLY A 563 14.37 10.14 -8.00
CA GLY A 563 15.71 10.67 -7.74
C GLY A 563 16.03 10.80 -6.25
N ASP A 564 15.09 11.32 -5.45
CA ASP A 564 15.26 11.42 -4.01
C ASP A 564 15.34 10.04 -3.32
N ILE A 565 14.56 9.05 -3.76
CA ILE A 565 14.64 7.66 -3.26
C ILE A 565 16.04 7.10 -3.49
N SER A 566 16.56 7.21 -4.72
CA SER A 566 17.91 6.76 -5.05
C SER A 566 18.99 7.46 -4.23
N LEU A 567 18.88 8.78 -4.01
CA LEU A 567 19.83 9.53 -3.17
C LEU A 567 19.73 9.20 -1.68
N ALA A 568 18.57 8.76 -1.20
CA ALA A 568 18.38 8.29 0.18
C ALA A 568 18.94 6.88 0.40
N LEU A 569 18.93 6.05 -0.65
CA LEU A 569 19.29 4.63 -0.62
C LEU A 569 20.77 4.39 -0.95
N VAL A 570 21.27 5.00 -2.04
CA VAL A 570 22.60 4.76 -2.59
C VAL A 570 23.61 5.72 -1.96
N PRO A 571 24.73 5.23 -1.39
CA PRO A 571 25.77 6.11 -0.86
C PRO A 571 26.38 7.00 -1.94
N THR A 572 26.40 8.31 -1.70
CA THR A 572 27.01 9.33 -2.57
C THR A 572 27.90 10.30 -1.77
N ASP A 573 28.50 11.30 -2.42
CA ASP A 573 29.29 12.35 -1.76
C ASP A 573 28.46 13.56 -1.27
N LEU A 574 27.12 13.44 -1.26
CA LEU A 574 26.26 14.48 -0.72
C LEU A 574 26.51 14.70 0.77
N PRO A 575 26.32 15.93 1.28
CA PRO A 575 26.37 16.18 2.72
C PRO A 575 25.39 15.29 3.46
N ALA A 576 25.82 14.68 4.59
CA ALA A 576 24.96 13.82 5.39
C ALA A 576 23.67 14.51 5.86
N ALA A 577 23.73 15.84 6.08
CA ALA A 577 22.55 16.65 6.41
C ALA A 577 21.51 16.69 5.28
N ASP A 578 21.95 16.64 4.02
CA ASP A 578 21.08 16.69 2.86
C ASP A 578 20.42 15.33 2.65
N VAL A 579 21.16 14.23 2.78
CA VAL A 579 20.60 12.87 2.79
C VAL A 579 19.61 12.68 3.94
N ALA A 580 19.90 13.24 5.12
CA ALA A 580 18.98 13.24 6.25
C ALA A 580 17.70 14.06 5.96
N ALA A 581 17.80 15.20 5.26
CA ALA A 581 16.65 15.99 4.85
C ALA A 581 15.75 15.21 3.87
N ILE A 582 16.34 14.50 2.89
CA ILE A 582 15.60 13.63 1.97
C ILE A 582 14.83 12.53 2.74
N LYS A 583 15.52 11.82 3.63
CA LYS A 583 14.87 10.79 4.48
C LYS A 583 13.77 11.38 5.37
N SER A 584 13.96 12.59 5.87
CA SER A 584 12.94 13.31 6.65
C SER A 584 11.73 13.66 5.80
N ALA A 585 11.90 14.05 4.54
CA ALA A 585 10.81 14.33 3.62
C ALA A 585 9.97 13.07 3.36
N ILE A 586 10.61 11.93 3.10
CA ILE A 586 9.94 10.62 2.97
C ILE A 586 9.06 10.33 4.20
N THR A 587 9.61 10.50 5.41
CA THR A 587 8.85 10.26 6.64
C THR A 587 7.71 11.26 6.86
N THR A 588 7.89 12.51 6.45
CA THR A 588 6.86 13.57 6.59
C THR A 588 5.68 13.31 5.64
N THR A 589 5.98 12.88 4.42
CA THR A 589 4.96 12.49 3.44
C THR A 589 4.25 11.22 3.87
N ALA A 590 4.98 10.22 4.38
CA ALA A 590 4.40 9.03 4.99
C ALA A 590 3.44 9.35 6.16
N ASP A 591 3.80 10.29 7.03
CA ASP A 591 2.92 10.78 8.10
C ASP A 591 1.65 11.45 7.56
N SER A 592 1.77 12.17 6.44
CA SER A 592 0.63 12.79 5.76
C SER A 592 -0.30 11.73 5.16
N HIS A 593 0.24 10.66 4.57
CA HIS A 593 -0.55 9.53 4.09
C HIS A 593 -1.25 8.78 5.24
N LEU A 594 -0.58 8.54 6.36
CA LEU A 594 -1.21 7.94 7.54
C LEU A 594 -2.36 8.81 8.08
N ALA A 595 -2.21 10.14 8.05
CA ALA A 595 -3.28 11.05 8.43
C ALA A 595 -4.48 10.98 7.46
N GLN A 596 -4.24 10.90 6.15
CA GLN A 596 -5.29 10.70 5.13
C GLN A 596 -6.03 9.39 5.37
N MET A 597 -5.30 8.29 5.51
CA MET A 597 -5.83 6.95 5.80
C MET A 597 -6.67 6.95 7.09
N GLY A 598 -6.19 7.65 8.12
CA GLY A 598 -6.89 7.79 9.40
C GLY A 598 -8.22 8.54 9.31
N GLY A 599 -8.45 9.31 8.24
CA GLY A 599 -9.71 10.01 7.95
C GLY A 599 -10.71 9.22 7.11
N MET A 600 -10.35 8.02 6.63
CA MET A 600 -11.18 7.21 5.73
C MET A 600 -11.86 6.05 6.46
N GLY A 601 -13.00 5.62 5.93
CA GLY A 601 -13.69 4.38 6.27
C GLY A 601 -13.07 3.16 5.62
N TYR A 602 -12.52 3.33 4.41
CA TYR A 602 -11.73 2.37 3.66
C TYR A 602 -10.32 2.94 3.45
N PRO A 603 -9.38 2.72 4.40
CA PRO A 603 -8.09 3.40 4.40
C PRO A 603 -7.26 3.08 3.15
N ALA A 604 -6.93 4.11 2.38
CA ALA A 604 -5.98 4.05 1.27
C ALA A 604 -5.05 5.27 1.34
N PRO A 605 -3.73 5.13 1.09
CA PRO A 605 -2.80 6.26 1.03
C PRO A 605 -3.00 7.04 -0.29
N TYR A 606 -4.15 7.71 -0.41
CA TYR A 606 -4.55 8.43 -1.60
C TYR A 606 -5.00 9.85 -1.23
N ARG A 607 -4.72 10.81 -2.10
CA ARG A 607 -5.13 12.20 -1.89
C ARG A 607 -6.66 12.33 -1.92
N THR A 608 -7.20 13.18 -1.06
CA THR A 608 -8.65 13.47 -1.02
C THR A 608 -8.97 14.95 -1.13
N ALA A 609 -7.95 15.81 -1.28
CA ALA A 609 -8.11 17.26 -1.24
C ALA A 609 -8.98 17.80 -2.39
N ASP A 610 -8.97 17.13 -3.55
CA ASP A 610 -9.83 17.41 -4.69
C ASP A 610 -11.14 16.59 -4.69
N GLY A 611 -11.24 15.59 -3.81
CA GLY A 611 -12.40 14.73 -3.67
C GLY A 611 -12.61 13.79 -4.86
N THR A 612 -11.60 13.55 -5.68
CA THR A 612 -11.67 12.73 -6.90
C THR A 612 -10.73 11.55 -6.84
N TYR A 613 -11.02 10.51 -7.60
CA TYR A 613 -10.08 9.43 -7.94
C TYR A 613 -9.78 9.50 -9.44
N GLU A 614 -8.51 9.46 -9.80
CA GLU A 614 -8.04 9.56 -11.19
C GLU A 614 -7.76 8.20 -11.83
N TRP A 615 -7.58 8.18 -13.16
CA TRP A 615 -7.19 6.98 -13.89
C TRP A 615 -5.88 6.44 -13.33
N GLY A 616 -5.88 5.17 -12.91
CA GLY A 616 -4.70 4.53 -12.33
C GLY A 616 -4.54 4.83 -10.84
N SER A 617 -5.62 5.22 -10.14
CA SER A 617 -5.61 5.50 -8.70
C SER A 617 -5.02 4.36 -7.87
N ASN A 618 -5.20 3.09 -8.27
CA ASN A 618 -4.57 1.96 -7.58
C ASN A 618 -3.04 1.95 -7.72
N GLY A 619 -2.51 2.39 -8.85
CA GLY A 619 -1.06 2.57 -9.03
C GLY A 619 -0.50 3.63 -8.09
N LEU A 620 -1.21 4.74 -7.91
CA LEU A 620 -0.86 5.77 -6.91
C LEU A 620 -0.97 5.26 -5.48
N VAL A 621 -2.00 4.46 -5.16
CA VAL A 621 -2.11 3.80 -3.85
C VAL A 621 -0.90 2.90 -3.59
N ALA A 622 -0.48 2.11 -4.58
CA ALA A 622 0.71 1.26 -4.47
C ALA A 622 1.99 2.10 -4.30
N ASN A 623 2.21 3.13 -5.10
CA ASN A 623 3.36 4.05 -4.98
C ASN A 623 3.41 4.78 -3.63
N ASN A 624 2.28 5.24 -3.11
CA ASN A 624 2.24 5.85 -1.79
C ASN A 624 2.43 4.80 -0.67
N GLY A 625 2.05 3.54 -0.92
CA GLY A 625 2.45 2.38 -0.12
C GLY A 625 3.96 2.17 -0.09
N VAL A 626 4.66 2.38 -1.21
CA VAL A 626 6.13 2.36 -1.30
C VAL A 626 6.74 3.45 -0.40
N VAL A 627 6.18 4.66 -0.38
CA VAL A 627 6.64 5.75 0.51
C VAL A 627 6.51 5.35 1.99
N LEU A 628 5.39 4.74 2.39
CA LEU A 628 5.20 4.20 3.74
C LEU A 628 6.24 3.10 4.06
N ALA A 629 6.46 2.17 3.13
CA ALA A 629 7.45 1.11 3.28
C ALA A 629 8.89 1.66 3.45
N LEU A 630 9.29 2.64 2.65
CA LEU A 630 10.59 3.32 2.78
C LEU A 630 10.71 4.09 4.09
N ALA A 631 9.65 4.77 4.53
CA ALA A 631 9.62 5.43 5.84
C ALA A 631 9.82 4.42 6.99
N TYR A 632 9.23 3.22 6.90
CA TYR A 632 9.56 2.13 7.82
C TYR A 632 11.03 1.73 7.69
N ASP A 633 11.57 1.54 6.49
CA ASP A 633 12.95 1.09 6.34
C ASP A 633 13.96 2.06 6.95
N PHE A 634 13.73 3.37 6.86
CA PHE A 634 14.62 4.39 7.44
C PHE A 634 14.42 4.64 8.93
N THR A 635 13.23 4.40 9.49
CA THR A 635 12.91 4.76 10.88
C THR A 635 12.65 3.57 11.80
N LYS A 636 12.30 2.42 11.23
CA LYS A 636 11.79 1.21 11.88
C LYS A 636 10.55 1.47 12.75
N GLN A 637 9.77 2.52 12.46
CA GLN A 637 8.53 2.80 13.18
C GLN A 637 7.36 2.00 12.62
N ASP A 638 6.81 1.10 13.42
CA ASP A 638 5.74 0.18 13.07
C ASP A 638 4.50 0.81 12.43
N LYS A 639 4.18 2.08 12.75
CA LYS A 639 3.06 2.81 12.13
C LYS A 639 3.16 2.84 10.60
N TYR A 640 4.37 2.95 10.05
CA TYR A 640 4.58 2.98 8.61
C TYR A 640 4.46 1.60 7.97
N ARG A 641 4.98 0.55 8.63
CA ARG A 641 4.73 -0.85 8.21
C ARG A 641 3.24 -1.12 8.17
N ASN A 642 2.53 -0.80 9.25
CA ASN A 642 1.09 -1.03 9.34
C ASN A 642 0.32 -0.26 8.25
N GLY A 643 0.75 0.96 7.91
CA GLY A 643 0.20 1.72 6.79
C GLY A 643 0.42 1.03 5.43
N ALA A 644 1.63 0.51 5.17
CA ALA A 644 1.93 -0.22 3.93
C ALA A 644 1.08 -1.50 3.79
N PHE A 645 0.88 -2.24 4.88
CA PHE A 645 -0.05 -3.38 4.89
C PHE A 645 -1.51 -2.97 4.70
N ALA A 646 -1.94 -1.85 5.29
CA ALA A 646 -3.30 -1.34 5.07
C ALA A 646 -3.52 -0.86 3.62
N ALA A 647 -2.49 -0.35 2.93
CA ALA A 647 -2.55 -0.08 1.50
C ALA A 647 -2.78 -1.37 0.69
N MET A 648 -2.10 -2.46 1.07
CA MET A 648 -2.31 -3.78 0.47
C MET A 648 -3.72 -4.34 0.78
N ASP A 649 -4.23 -4.16 2.01
CA ASP A 649 -5.61 -4.54 2.38
C ASP A 649 -6.64 -3.88 1.47
N TYR A 650 -6.46 -2.59 1.16
CA TYR A 650 -7.33 -1.86 0.23
C TYR A 650 -7.28 -2.48 -1.17
N LEU A 651 -6.08 -2.74 -1.71
CA LEU A 651 -5.91 -3.35 -3.03
C LEU A 651 -6.48 -4.77 -3.11
N LEU A 652 -6.47 -5.52 -2.00
CA LEU A 652 -6.94 -6.91 -1.92
C LEU A 652 -8.38 -7.07 -1.42
N GLY A 653 -9.18 -6.01 -1.37
CA GLY A 653 -10.63 -6.12 -1.17
C GLY A 653 -11.23 -5.32 -0.02
N ARG A 654 -10.42 -4.68 0.83
CA ARG A 654 -10.91 -3.76 1.88
C ARG A 654 -11.22 -2.38 1.29
N ASN A 655 -12.07 -2.37 0.28
CA ASN A 655 -12.50 -1.19 -0.47
C ASN A 655 -14.01 -1.25 -0.71
N PRO A 656 -14.67 -0.13 -1.05
CA PRO A 656 -16.12 -0.09 -1.19
C PRO A 656 -16.65 -0.79 -2.45
N ALA A 657 -15.80 -1.03 -3.47
CA ALA A 657 -16.16 -1.85 -4.62
C ALA A 657 -16.22 -3.35 -4.28
N ASN A 658 -15.56 -3.77 -3.19
CA ASN A 658 -15.45 -5.14 -2.70
C ASN A 658 -14.82 -6.12 -3.70
N TYR A 659 -13.88 -5.60 -4.49
CA TYR A 659 -13.04 -6.40 -5.37
C TYR A 659 -11.63 -6.43 -4.79
N SER A 660 -10.98 -7.59 -4.82
CA SER A 660 -9.53 -7.55 -4.92
C SER A 660 -9.19 -7.02 -6.31
N TYR A 661 -8.49 -5.89 -6.38
CA TYR A 661 -8.05 -5.26 -7.62
C TYR A 661 -6.89 -6.00 -8.29
N VAL A 662 -6.42 -7.10 -7.68
CA VAL A 662 -5.35 -7.94 -8.19
C VAL A 662 -5.93 -9.25 -8.68
N ALA A 663 -5.75 -9.53 -9.97
CA ALA A 663 -6.22 -10.77 -10.58
C ALA A 663 -5.64 -12.00 -9.86
N GLY A 664 -6.45 -13.05 -9.69
CA GLY A 664 -6.04 -14.32 -9.08
C GLY A 664 -5.75 -14.30 -7.56
N HIS A 665 -5.95 -13.17 -6.88
CA HIS A 665 -5.81 -13.04 -5.42
C HIS A 665 -7.12 -12.54 -4.80
N GLY A 666 -7.63 -13.27 -3.81
CA GLY A 666 -8.95 -13.05 -3.22
C GLY A 666 -10.14 -13.69 -3.97
N ASP A 667 -11.22 -14.00 -3.23
CA ASP A 667 -12.40 -14.69 -3.77
C ASP A 667 -13.19 -13.90 -4.82
N ARG A 668 -13.06 -12.57 -4.80
CA ARG A 668 -13.59 -11.65 -5.82
C ARG A 668 -12.47 -10.80 -6.40
N ALA A 669 -11.46 -11.46 -6.93
CA ALA A 669 -10.45 -10.87 -7.78
C ALA A 669 -11.06 -10.32 -9.08
N VAL A 670 -10.45 -9.26 -9.63
CA VAL A 670 -10.74 -8.79 -11.00
C VAL A 670 -10.46 -9.89 -12.02
N GLN A 671 -11.30 -9.99 -13.05
CA GLN A 671 -11.19 -11.02 -14.09
C GLN A 671 -11.14 -10.43 -15.50
N ASN A 672 -11.92 -9.37 -15.74
CA ASN A 672 -12.22 -8.83 -17.06
C ASN A 672 -11.49 -7.51 -17.29
N VAL A 673 -10.19 -7.47 -16.99
CA VAL A 673 -9.39 -6.27 -17.24
C VAL A 673 -9.39 -5.90 -18.72
N HIS A 674 -9.35 -4.61 -19.04
CA HIS A 674 -9.23 -4.14 -20.42
C HIS A 674 -7.88 -4.57 -21.00
N HIS A 675 -7.86 -5.68 -21.75
CA HIS A 675 -6.64 -6.24 -22.33
C HIS A 675 -6.95 -7.05 -23.60
N ARG A 676 -6.17 -6.83 -24.68
CA ARG A 676 -6.47 -7.41 -26.00
C ARG A 676 -6.38 -8.93 -26.08
N PHE A 677 -5.50 -9.55 -25.30
CA PHE A 677 -5.39 -11.02 -25.20
C PHE A 677 -6.20 -11.65 -24.07
N TRP A 678 -6.23 -11.08 -22.87
CA TRP A 678 -6.96 -11.60 -21.70
C TRP A 678 -8.45 -11.27 -21.76
N ALA A 679 -9.10 -11.72 -22.83
CA ALA A 679 -10.40 -11.23 -23.26
C ALA A 679 -11.52 -12.29 -23.15
N HIS A 680 -11.46 -13.15 -22.12
CA HIS A 680 -12.44 -14.21 -21.90
C HIS A 680 -13.91 -13.72 -21.93
N GLN A 681 -14.18 -12.49 -21.46
CA GLN A 681 -15.53 -11.91 -21.49
C GLN A 681 -16.09 -11.76 -22.91
N LEU A 682 -15.23 -11.54 -23.92
CA LEU A 682 -15.62 -11.40 -25.33
C LEU A 682 -15.45 -12.71 -26.10
N ASP A 683 -14.45 -13.52 -25.75
CA ASP A 683 -14.18 -14.82 -26.36
C ASP A 683 -13.75 -15.82 -25.29
N ALA A 684 -14.65 -16.75 -24.95
CA ALA A 684 -14.43 -17.76 -23.92
C ALA A 684 -13.28 -18.74 -24.21
N THR A 685 -12.68 -18.70 -25.42
CA THR A 685 -11.47 -19.48 -25.74
C THR A 685 -10.18 -18.77 -25.30
N LEU A 686 -10.25 -17.48 -24.98
CA LEU A 686 -9.15 -16.67 -24.46
C LEU A 686 -9.15 -16.67 -22.93
N PRO A 687 -7.98 -16.49 -22.27
CA PRO A 687 -7.92 -16.47 -20.81
C PRO A 687 -8.47 -15.16 -20.21
N THR A 688 -8.76 -15.16 -18.92
CA THR A 688 -8.89 -13.95 -18.09
C THR A 688 -7.50 -13.37 -17.77
N ALA A 689 -7.41 -12.29 -16.99
CA ALA A 689 -6.12 -11.80 -16.50
C ALA A 689 -5.34 -12.89 -15.72
N PRO A 690 -4.02 -13.04 -15.92
CA PRO A 690 -3.19 -13.93 -15.12
C PRO A 690 -3.10 -13.43 -13.67
N PRO A 691 -2.82 -14.31 -12.70
CA PRO A 691 -2.60 -13.91 -11.32
C PRO A 691 -1.52 -12.83 -11.21
N GLY A 692 -1.74 -11.83 -10.35
CA GLY A 692 -0.80 -10.75 -10.09
C GLY A 692 -0.96 -9.50 -10.98
N SER A 693 -1.89 -9.49 -11.94
CA SER A 693 -2.21 -8.28 -12.72
C SER A 693 -3.03 -7.27 -11.90
N LEU A 694 -2.57 -6.03 -11.81
CA LEU A 694 -3.23 -4.93 -11.09
C LEU A 694 -4.13 -4.11 -12.03
N SER A 695 -5.41 -4.03 -11.70
CA SER A 695 -6.34 -3.09 -12.33
C SER A 695 -6.04 -1.64 -11.93
N GLY A 696 -6.14 -0.71 -12.88
CA GLY A 696 -5.98 0.74 -12.66
C GLY A 696 -6.88 1.31 -11.56
N GLY A 697 -8.08 0.76 -11.38
CA GLY A 697 -8.93 1.01 -10.22
C GLY A 697 -9.92 2.17 -10.37
N PRO A 698 -10.52 2.63 -9.25
CA PRO A 698 -11.57 3.64 -9.32
C PRO A 698 -11.15 4.91 -10.05
N ASN A 699 -12.00 5.41 -10.93
CA ASN A 699 -11.80 6.66 -11.64
C ASN A 699 -13.11 7.42 -11.74
N SER A 700 -13.21 8.50 -10.98
CA SER A 700 -14.40 9.37 -10.93
C SER A 700 -14.57 10.26 -12.16
N GLY A 701 -13.58 10.29 -13.06
CA GLY A 701 -13.68 11.00 -14.34
C GLY A 701 -14.54 10.30 -15.38
N LEU A 702 -14.84 9.00 -15.20
CA LEU A 702 -15.67 8.19 -16.10
C LEU A 702 -15.27 8.35 -17.58
N GLN A 703 -13.97 8.20 -17.85
CA GLN A 703 -13.32 8.62 -19.10
C GLN A 703 -13.42 7.58 -20.22
N ASP A 704 -14.25 6.56 -20.01
CA ASP A 704 -14.62 5.59 -21.02
C ASP A 704 -16.14 5.42 -21.09
N PRO A 705 -16.69 5.06 -22.26
CA PRO A 705 -18.13 4.93 -22.41
C PRO A 705 -18.75 3.94 -21.42
N THR A 706 -18.10 2.82 -21.13
CA THR A 706 -18.62 1.79 -20.22
C THR A 706 -18.74 2.29 -18.79
N ALA A 707 -17.70 2.96 -18.27
CA ALA A 707 -17.70 3.61 -16.98
C ALA A 707 -18.72 4.75 -16.93
N ALA A 708 -18.80 5.61 -17.95
CA ALA A 708 -19.79 6.69 -18.01
C ALA A 708 -21.23 6.17 -17.93
N ARG A 709 -21.50 5.00 -18.53
CA ARG A 709 -22.79 4.33 -18.43
C ARG A 709 -23.05 3.73 -17.06
N LEU A 710 -22.12 2.89 -16.60
CA LEU A 710 -22.34 2.01 -15.44
C LEU A 710 -22.11 2.73 -14.11
N LEU A 711 -21.37 3.82 -14.10
CA LEU A 711 -20.89 4.45 -12.87
C LEU A 711 -21.36 5.91 -12.75
N ALA A 712 -22.33 6.34 -13.57
CA ALA A 712 -22.88 7.69 -13.46
C ALA A 712 -23.35 8.00 -12.02
N GLY A 713 -22.77 9.03 -11.41
CA GLY A 713 -23.09 9.44 -10.03
C GLY A 713 -22.48 8.59 -8.92
N CYS A 714 -21.53 7.69 -9.24
CA CYS A 714 -20.77 6.95 -8.23
C CYS A 714 -20.02 7.90 -7.27
N PRO A 715 -19.95 7.56 -5.98
CA PRO A 715 -18.93 8.14 -5.09
C PRO A 715 -17.52 7.76 -5.59
N PRO A 716 -16.50 8.62 -5.43
CA PRO A 716 -15.20 8.46 -6.08
C PRO A 716 -14.55 7.09 -5.91
N GLN A 717 -14.53 6.55 -4.69
CA GLN A 717 -13.88 5.27 -4.39
C GLN A 717 -14.71 4.06 -4.88
N ARG A 718 -15.96 4.29 -5.29
CA ARG A 718 -16.88 3.30 -5.87
C ARG A 718 -16.97 3.36 -7.39
N CYS A 719 -16.29 4.30 -8.04
CA CYS A 719 -16.29 4.48 -9.48
C CYS A 719 -15.42 3.41 -10.18
N TYR A 720 -15.81 2.15 -10.04
CA TYR A 720 -15.10 0.99 -10.57
C TYR A 720 -16.07 -0.08 -11.05
N VAL A 721 -15.73 -0.73 -12.17
CA VAL A 721 -16.44 -1.91 -12.67
C VAL A 721 -15.46 -2.90 -13.30
N ASP A 722 -15.64 -4.19 -13.02
CA ASP A 722 -14.87 -5.26 -13.64
C ASP A 722 -15.47 -5.67 -14.99
N ASP A 723 -15.23 -4.85 -16.02
CA ASP A 723 -15.68 -5.06 -17.40
C ASP A 723 -14.56 -4.74 -18.39
N ILE A 724 -14.40 -5.59 -19.41
CA ILE A 724 -13.33 -5.51 -20.39
C ILE A 724 -13.40 -4.25 -21.25
N GLN A 725 -14.59 -3.64 -21.38
CA GLN A 725 -14.78 -2.40 -22.14
C GLN A 725 -14.51 -1.15 -21.29
N ALA A 726 -14.20 -1.29 -20.00
CA ALA A 726 -14.05 -0.18 -19.06
C ALA A 726 -12.58 0.24 -18.87
N TYR A 727 -11.92 0.68 -19.94
CA TYR A 727 -10.48 0.97 -19.93
C TYR A 727 -10.07 2.03 -18.89
N SER A 728 -10.93 3.01 -18.58
CA SER A 728 -10.56 4.09 -17.66
C SER A 728 -10.57 3.71 -16.18
N VAL A 729 -11.16 2.54 -15.85
CA VAL A 729 -11.27 2.01 -14.47
C VAL A 729 -10.71 0.61 -14.30
N ASN A 730 -10.52 -0.16 -15.38
CA ASN A 730 -10.21 -1.59 -15.31
C ASN A 730 -9.14 -2.05 -16.32
N GLU A 731 -8.34 -1.15 -16.89
CA GLU A 731 -7.15 -1.54 -17.63
C GLU A 731 -6.04 -2.07 -16.70
N VAL A 732 -4.98 -2.65 -17.25
CA VAL A 732 -3.72 -3.02 -16.58
C VAL A 732 -2.56 -2.23 -17.18
N ALA A 733 -1.46 -2.02 -16.45
CA ALA A 733 -0.29 -1.33 -17.00
C ALA A 733 1.02 -1.69 -16.29
N VAL A 734 2.15 -1.61 -17.00
CA VAL A 734 3.49 -1.92 -16.47
C VAL A 734 3.86 -1.07 -15.25
N ASN A 735 3.50 0.21 -15.23
CA ASN A 735 3.76 1.12 -14.11
C ASN A 735 2.90 0.83 -12.87
N TRP A 736 1.69 0.31 -13.05
CA TRP A 736 0.84 -0.12 -11.94
C TRP A 736 1.35 -1.44 -11.37
N ASN A 737 1.69 -2.39 -12.25
CA ASN A 737 2.21 -3.68 -11.83
C ASN A 737 3.60 -3.60 -11.21
N SER A 738 4.45 -2.65 -11.61
CA SER A 738 5.76 -2.44 -10.98
C SER A 738 5.63 -1.88 -9.56
N ALA A 739 4.67 -0.98 -9.35
CA ALA A 739 4.32 -0.48 -8.01
C ALA A 739 3.77 -1.61 -7.12
N LEU A 740 2.88 -2.46 -7.66
CA LEU A 740 2.39 -3.65 -6.96
C LEU A 740 3.52 -4.63 -6.64
N ALA A 741 4.38 -4.96 -7.60
CA ALA A 741 5.49 -5.89 -7.42
C ALA A 741 6.43 -5.43 -6.30
N TRP A 742 6.81 -4.15 -6.30
CA TRP A 742 7.64 -3.56 -5.26
C TRP A 742 6.99 -3.69 -3.88
N LEU A 743 5.72 -3.29 -3.75
CA LEU A 743 4.99 -3.33 -2.47
C LEU A 743 4.70 -4.77 -2.00
N ALA A 744 4.36 -5.67 -2.92
CA ALA A 744 4.13 -7.09 -2.66
C ALA A 744 5.41 -7.76 -2.17
N ASN A 745 6.56 -7.49 -2.81
CA ASN A 745 7.84 -7.99 -2.36
C ASN A 745 8.19 -7.49 -0.95
N TRP A 746 7.99 -6.20 -0.71
CA TRP A 746 8.25 -5.60 0.61
C TRP A 746 7.36 -6.18 1.70
N THR A 747 6.06 -6.29 1.46
CA THR A 747 5.11 -6.86 2.43
C THR A 747 5.37 -8.35 2.67
N ALA A 748 5.74 -9.11 1.64
CA ALA A 748 6.19 -10.49 1.79
C ALA A 748 7.50 -10.61 2.60
N GLU A 749 8.44 -9.67 2.43
CA GLU A 749 9.70 -9.60 3.20
C GLU A 749 9.42 -9.25 4.68
N LYS A 750 8.50 -8.32 4.93
CA LYS A 750 8.13 -7.89 6.29
C LYS A 750 7.06 -8.75 6.95
N SER A 751 6.62 -9.81 6.26
CA SER A 751 5.75 -10.82 6.85
C SER A 751 6.60 -11.84 7.61
N PRO A 752 6.34 -12.07 8.91
CA PRO A 752 7.06 -13.09 9.67
C PRO A 752 7.00 -14.46 8.95
N SER A 753 8.11 -15.19 8.99
CA SER A 753 8.20 -16.54 8.45
C SER A 753 7.43 -17.52 9.34
N GLY A 754 6.12 -17.61 9.13
CA GLY A 754 5.23 -18.46 9.92
C GLY A 754 4.90 -17.88 11.29
N VAL A 755 3.85 -18.40 11.93
CA VAL A 755 3.64 -18.19 13.37
C VAL A 755 4.84 -18.82 14.06
N ASP A 756 5.66 -18.01 14.71
CA ASP A 756 6.70 -18.52 15.59
C ASP A 756 6.00 -19.24 16.76
N THR A 757 6.02 -20.57 16.68
CA THR A 757 5.45 -21.49 17.67
C THR A 757 6.51 -22.01 18.62
N THR A 758 7.75 -21.59 18.43
CA THR A 758 8.94 -22.05 19.14
C THR A 758 9.27 -21.05 20.23
N ALA A 759 9.41 -21.52 21.47
CA ALA A 759 9.86 -20.66 22.55
C ALA A 759 11.36 -20.34 22.41
N PRO A 760 11.82 -19.15 22.85
CA PRO A 760 13.23 -18.78 22.76
C PRO A 760 14.10 -19.71 23.63
N ALA A 761 15.39 -19.82 23.28
CA ALA A 761 16.34 -20.57 24.10
C ALA A 761 16.51 -19.97 25.50
N ALA A 762 17.06 -20.76 26.44
CA ALA A 762 17.40 -20.27 27.77
C ALA A 762 18.41 -19.11 27.67
N ALA A 763 18.20 -18.06 28.47
CA ALA A 763 19.22 -17.02 28.66
C ALA A 763 20.47 -17.59 29.34
N GLY A 764 21.59 -16.88 29.24
CA GLY A 764 22.81 -17.23 29.99
C GLY A 764 22.58 -17.24 31.50
N LYS A 765 23.41 -17.99 32.23
CA LYS A 765 23.38 -18.00 33.70
C LYS A 765 23.57 -16.57 34.24
N PRO A 766 22.67 -16.06 35.11
CA PRO A 766 22.76 -14.70 35.62
C PRO A 766 23.96 -14.55 36.56
N ALA A 767 24.69 -13.45 36.42
CA ALA A 767 25.74 -13.02 37.34
C ALA A 767 25.21 -11.88 38.21
N VAL A 768 25.42 -11.98 39.53
CA VAL A 768 24.95 -10.97 40.50
C VAL A 768 26.14 -10.16 41.01
N SER A 769 26.01 -8.84 41.03
CA SER A 769 27.02 -7.91 41.54
C SER A 769 26.35 -6.73 42.27
N ALA A 770 27.16 -5.83 42.85
CA ALA A 770 26.69 -4.64 43.56
C ALA A 770 25.59 -4.91 44.60
N VAL A 771 25.72 -6.02 45.36
CA VAL A 771 24.72 -6.43 46.35
C VAL A 771 24.74 -5.47 47.55
N THR A 772 23.60 -4.85 47.83
CA THR A 772 23.35 -4.03 49.02
C THR A 772 22.31 -4.72 49.90
N ALA A 773 22.04 -4.16 51.08
CA ALA A 773 21.02 -4.70 51.98
C ALA A 773 19.62 -4.79 51.32
N THR A 774 19.34 -3.97 50.29
CA THR A 774 18.02 -3.88 49.66
C THR A 774 18.02 -3.93 48.12
N GLY A 775 19.15 -4.26 47.48
CA GLY A 775 19.25 -4.30 46.03
C GLY A 775 20.45 -5.09 45.51
N ALA A 776 20.47 -5.31 44.20
CA ALA A 776 21.57 -5.96 43.48
C ALA A 776 21.50 -5.65 41.98
N THR A 777 22.62 -5.79 41.27
CA THR A 777 22.65 -5.74 39.80
C THR A 777 22.82 -7.16 39.25
N VAL A 778 22.03 -7.50 38.24
CA VAL A 778 22.02 -8.82 37.60
C VAL A 778 22.28 -8.67 36.11
N THR A 779 23.24 -9.43 35.57
CA THR A 779 23.57 -9.45 34.12
C THR A 779 23.59 -10.88 33.58
N TRP A 780 23.37 -11.07 32.28
CA TRP A 780 23.37 -12.39 31.63
C TRP A 780 23.80 -12.30 30.17
N ALA A 781 24.11 -13.43 29.54
CA ALA A 781 24.24 -13.53 28.09
C ALA A 781 22.85 -13.61 27.44
N ALA A 782 22.68 -12.97 26.28
CA ALA A 782 21.40 -12.95 25.58
C ALA A 782 20.92 -14.36 25.22
N ALA A 783 19.61 -14.58 25.32
CA ALA A 783 18.95 -15.72 24.68
C ALA A 783 18.93 -15.53 23.16
N SER A 784 18.75 -16.62 22.43
CA SER A 784 18.57 -16.62 20.98
C SER A 784 17.22 -17.18 20.60
N ASP A 785 16.64 -16.58 19.57
CA ASP A 785 15.42 -16.99 18.89
C ASP A 785 15.62 -16.53 17.44
N ALA A 786 15.63 -17.48 16.51
CA ALA A 786 16.03 -17.20 15.13
C ALA A 786 14.88 -16.58 14.33
N GLU A 787 13.65 -16.73 14.83
CA GLU A 787 12.40 -16.43 14.18
C GLU A 787 11.90 -15.03 14.53
N SER A 788 11.48 -14.80 15.79
CA SER A 788 10.87 -13.54 16.24
C SER A 788 11.80 -12.70 17.13
N GLY A 789 12.96 -13.22 17.50
CA GLY A 789 13.94 -12.54 18.35
C GLY A 789 13.44 -12.35 19.78
N ILE A 790 14.27 -11.76 20.66
CA ILE A 790 13.92 -11.59 22.07
C ILE A 790 13.21 -10.24 22.32
N LYS A 791 11.99 -10.29 22.87
CA LYS A 791 11.19 -9.12 23.25
C LYS A 791 11.62 -8.53 24.59
N ASN A 792 11.73 -9.37 25.63
CA ASN A 792 12.10 -8.97 26.98
C ASN A 792 12.56 -10.18 27.83
N TYR A 793 13.10 -9.88 29.01
CA TYR A 793 13.53 -10.84 30.02
C TYR A 793 12.87 -10.55 31.36
N ASP A 794 12.41 -11.60 32.04
CA ASP A 794 11.97 -11.55 33.44
C ASP A 794 13.08 -12.09 34.36
N VAL A 795 13.49 -11.32 35.36
CA VAL A 795 14.36 -11.79 36.45
C VAL A 795 13.48 -12.32 37.57
N VAL A 796 13.53 -13.63 37.80
CA VAL A 796 12.59 -14.35 38.67
C VAL A 796 13.31 -14.91 39.89
N SER A 797 12.83 -14.57 41.08
CA SER A 797 13.21 -15.25 42.31
C SER A 797 12.44 -16.56 42.45
N VAL A 798 13.16 -17.64 42.77
CA VAL A 798 12.63 -18.99 42.94
C VAL A 798 12.91 -19.47 44.36
N THR A 799 11.87 -19.89 45.07
CA THR A 799 11.96 -20.47 46.42
C THR A 799 11.06 -21.70 46.48
N GLY A 800 11.64 -22.90 46.35
CA GLY A 800 10.86 -24.12 46.17
C GLY A 800 10.05 -24.07 44.88
N THR A 801 8.73 -24.24 44.97
CA THR A 801 7.79 -24.09 43.84
C THR A 801 7.31 -22.64 43.64
N SER A 802 7.60 -21.74 44.57
CA SER A 802 7.14 -20.35 44.51
C SER A 802 8.06 -19.52 43.62
N ARG A 803 7.45 -18.76 42.70
CA ARG A 803 8.14 -17.90 41.74
C ARG A 803 7.64 -16.47 41.88
N LYS A 804 8.55 -15.49 41.85
CA LYS A 804 8.21 -14.06 41.88
C LYS A 804 9.08 -13.29 40.89
N VAL A 805 8.47 -12.60 39.94
CA VAL A 805 9.18 -11.67 39.04
C VAL A 805 9.63 -10.47 39.87
N LEU A 806 10.93 -10.17 39.85
CA LEU A 806 11.54 -9.03 40.54
C LEU A 806 11.77 -7.84 39.60
N ALA A 807 11.99 -8.11 38.32
CA ALA A 807 12.15 -7.09 37.28
C ALA A 807 11.85 -7.67 35.89
N THR A 808 11.39 -6.81 34.98
CA THR A 808 11.24 -7.10 33.55
C THR A 808 12.00 -6.04 32.75
N VAL A 809 12.90 -6.46 31.86
CA VAL A 809 13.79 -5.56 31.10
C VAL A 809 13.93 -6.00 29.64
N THR A 810 14.28 -5.09 28.74
CA THR A 810 14.52 -5.39 27.31
C THR A 810 15.99 -5.68 26.98
N GLY A 811 16.93 -5.27 27.85
CA GLY A 811 18.36 -5.56 27.73
C GLY A 811 18.80 -6.77 28.57
N THR A 812 20.10 -7.07 28.57
CA THR A 812 20.69 -8.20 29.30
C THR A 812 21.20 -7.85 30.70
N SER A 813 20.59 -6.84 31.33
CA SER A 813 20.93 -6.33 32.65
C SER A 813 19.71 -5.78 33.37
N ALA A 814 19.60 -6.03 34.68
CA ALA A 814 18.56 -5.48 35.55
C ALA A 814 19.13 -5.01 36.89
N THR A 815 18.60 -3.89 37.39
CA THR A 815 18.85 -3.42 38.76
C THR A 815 17.66 -3.79 39.63
N LEU A 816 17.88 -4.67 40.61
CA LEU A 816 16.90 -5.10 41.58
C LEU A 816 16.87 -4.13 42.76
N THR A 817 15.67 -3.77 43.20
CA THR A 817 15.42 -2.92 44.38
C THR A 817 14.34 -3.53 45.26
N GLY A 818 14.24 -3.08 46.52
CA GLY A 818 13.23 -3.56 47.46
C GLY A 818 13.46 -4.98 47.97
N LEU A 819 14.69 -5.48 47.91
CA LEU A 819 15.06 -6.75 48.52
C LEU A 819 15.09 -6.62 50.06
N THR A 820 14.80 -7.71 50.75
CA THR A 820 14.91 -7.79 52.22
C THR A 820 16.38 -8.00 52.63
N PRO A 821 16.91 -7.28 53.64
CA PRO A 821 18.24 -7.53 54.21
C PRO A 821 18.41 -8.94 54.77
N SER A 822 19.64 -9.43 54.84
CA SER A 822 19.98 -10.76 55.40
C SER A 822 19.17 -11.92 54.80
N THR A 823 18.77 -11.83 53.52
CA THR A 823 17.87 -12.78 52.88
C THR A 823 18.54 -13.43 51.67
N ALA A 824 18.44 -14.76 51.57
CA ALA A 824 18.94 -15.51 50.43
C ALA A 824 17.91 -15.50 49.27
N TYR A 825 18.39 -15.25 48.07
CA TYR A 825 17.62 -15.29 46.82
C TYR A 825 18.25 -16.28 45.87
N THR A 826 17.42 -17.07 45.17
CA THR A 826 17.84 -17.86 44.02
C THR A 826 17.15 -17.28 42.79
N LEU A 827 17.93 -16.84 41.81
CA LEU A 827 17.44 -16.16 40.62
C LEU A 827 17.59 -17.03 39.38
N VAL A 828 16.59 -16.98 38.52
CA VAL A 828 16.64 -17.41 37.11
C VAL A 828 16.23 -16.24 36.22
N VAL A 829 16.65 -16.28 34.95
CA VAL A 829 16.23 -15.34 33.93
C VAL A 829 15.43 -16.09 32.88
N VAL A 830 14.27 -15.55 32.53
CA VAL A 830 13.36 -16.15 31.55
C VAL A 830 13.20 -15.20 30.38
N ALA A 831 13.51 -15.65 29.17
CA ALA A 831 13.33 -14.86 27.96
C ALA A 831 11.93 -15.02 27.39
N ARG A 832 11.40 -13.97 26.77
CA ARG A 832 10.18 -14.01 25.97
C ARG A 832 10.46 -13.47 24.58
N ASN A 833 10.00 -14.17 23.55
CA ASN A 833 10.24 -13.79 22.17
C ASN A 833 9.17 -12.82 21.61
N GLY A 834 9.35 -12.40 20.36
CA GLY A 834 8.43 -11.51 19.64
C GLY A 834 7.01 -12.07 19.52
N ALA A 835 6.87 -13.40 19.46
CA ALA A 835 5.58 -14.10 19.47
C ALA A 835 4.93 -14.24 20.87
N GLY A 836 5.58 -13.73 21.92
CA GLY A 836 5.06 -13.77 23.29
C GLY A 836 5.24 -15.12 23.99
N LEU A 837 5.92 -16.08 23.35
CA LEU A 837 6.26 -17.39 23.92
C LEU A 837 7.38 -17.24 24.95
N THR A 838 7.29 -18.02 26.03
CA THR A 838 8.20 -17.95 27.17
C THR A 838 9.19 -19.11 27.11
N GLY A 839 10.48 -18.79 27.07
CA GLY A 839 11.56 -19.77 27.06
C GLY A 839 11.73 -20.48 28.40
N PRO A 840 12.58 -21.51 28.47
CA PRO A 840 12.92 -22.16 29.73
C PRO A 840 13.73 -21.24 30.65
N ASP A 841 13.77 -21.59 31.94
CA ASP A 841 14.63 -20.93 32.92
C ASP A 841 16.11 -21.04 32.50
N SER A 842 16.86 -19.95 32.68
CA SER A 842 18.31 -20.05 32.73
C SER A 842 18.78 -20.87 33.94
N ALA A 843 20.03 -21.31 33.92
CA ALA A 843 20.65 -21.90 35.11
C ALA A 843 20.58 -20.90 36.29
N SER A 844 20.22 -21.37 37.48
CA SER A 844 20.01 -20.48 38.62
C SER A 844 21.32 -19.96 39.24
N THR A 845 21.27 -18.76 39.81
CA THR A 845 22.33 -18.20 40.67
C THR A 845 21.75 -17.76 42.01
N ALA A 846 22.44 -18.10 43.09
CA ALA A 846 22.04 -17.70 44.44
C ALA A 846 22.94 -16.58 44.99
N PHE A 847 22.36 -15.68 45.78
CA PHE A 847 23.09 -14.66 46.55
C PHE A 847 22.31 -14.32 47.83
N THR A 848 23.00 -13.71 48.80
CA THR A 848 22.39 -13.25 50.05
C THR A 848 22.64 -11.76 50.21
N THR A 849 21.59 -10.99 50.50
CA THR A 849 21.74 -9.57 50.85
C THR A 849 22.45 -9.42 52.20
N PRO A 850 23.40 -8.48 52.35
CA PRO A 850 24.03 -8.21 53.63
C PRO A 850 23.04 -7.60 54.65
N PRO A 851 23.39 -7.58 55.94
CA PRO A 851 22.65 -6.83 56.95
C PRO A 851 22.63 -5.33 56.63
N ASP A 852 21.53 -4.65 56.99
CA ASP A 852 21.44 -3.21 56.88
C ASP A 852 22.37 -2.55 57.90
N THR A 853 23.49 -2.02 57.45
CA THR A 853 24.53 -1.42 58.31
C THR A 853 24.62 0.08 58.00
N PRO A 854 24.30 0.99 58.94
CA PRO A 854 24.33 2.43 58.68
C PRO A 854 25.73 2.91 58.28
N ALA A 855 25.83 3.62 57.16
CA ALA A 855 27.07 3.99 56.44
C ALA A 855 27.98 5.04 57.14
N GLY A 856 27.83 5.28 58.44
CA GLY A 856 28.48 6.38 59.17
C GLY A 856 29.93 6.15 59.61
N GLY A 857 30.36 4.90 59.74
CA GLY A 857 31.64 4.56 60.40
C GLY A 857 31.71 4.96 61.89
N CYS A 858 30.54 5.23 62.50
CA CYS A 858 30.37 5.50 63.92
C CYS A 858 29.03 4.94 64.40
N SER A 859 28.97 4.55 65.68
CA SER A 859 27.71 4.24 66.37
C SER A 859 27.62 4.99 67.69
N VAL A 860 26.43 5.47 68.05
CA VAL A 860 26.21 6.20 69.31
C VAL A 860 25.06 5.56 70.07
N THR A 861 25.35 4.99 71.23
CA THR A 861 24.30 4.57 72.16
C THR A 861 23.98 5.72 73.10
N TYR A 862 22.69 5.98 73.33
CA TYR A 862 22.18 6.98 74.26
C TYR A 862 21.23 6.30 75.25
N THR A 863 21.51 6.46 76.53
CA THR A 863 20.67 5.94 77.62
C THR A 863 20.43 7.06 78.61
N SER A 864 19.17 7.27 79.00
CA SER A 864 18.82 8.26 80.01
C SER A 864 18.01 7.67 81.16
N TYR A 865 18.26 8.20 82.36
CA TYR A 865 17.51 7.91 83.58
C TYR A 865 16.82 9.19 84.02
N ASN A 866 15.50 9.19 84.03
CA ASN A 866 14.69 10.38 84.30
C ASN A 866 14.26 10.43 85.77
N TRP A 867 14.18 11.64 86.32
CA TRP A 867 13.54 11.95 87.60
C TRP A 867 12.75 13.26 87.48
N SER A 868 12.05 13.65 88.54
CA SER A 868 11.19 14.83 88.50
C SER A 868 11.99 16.10 88.15
N GLY A 869 11.73 16.65 86.96
CA GLY A 869 12.34 17.88 86.44
C GLY A 869 13.74 17.74 85.86
N GLY A 870 14.32 16.53 85.78
CA GLY A 870 15.67 16.31 85.25
C GLY A 870 15.99 14.88 84.84
N PHE A 871 17.14 14.68 84.20
CA PHE A 871 17.61 13.36 83.75
C PHE A 871 19.13 13.30 83.65
N THR A 872 19.68 12.09 83.79
CA THR A 872 21.10 11.80 83.54
C THR A 872 21.15 11.02 82.24
N ALA A 873 21.97 11.47 81.29
CA ALA A 873 22.22 10.76 80.06
C ALA A 873 23.67 10.26 79.99
N TYR A 874 23.82 9.01 79.56
CA TYR A 874 25.09 8.37 79.24
C TYR A 874 25.12 8.07 77.75
N LEU A 875 26.21 8.45 77.10
CA LEU A 875 26.45 8.23 75.68
C LEU A 875 27.73 7.44 75.49
N THR A 876 27.68 6.42 74.62
CA THR A 876 28.89 5.70 74.19
C THR A 876 29.05 5.88 72.69
N LEU A 877 30.14 6.53 72.29
CA LEU A 877 30.50 6.75 70.90
C LEU A 877 31.50 5.66 70.52
N THR A 878 31.17 4.86 69.52
CA THR A 878 32.00 3.77 69.02
C THR A 878 32.49 4.09 67.62
N ASN A 879 33.80 3.98 67.40
CA ASN A 879 34.37 4.08 66.07
C ASN A 879 34.19 2.74 65.34
N THR A 880 33.17 2.63 64.49
CA THR A 880 32.90 1.43 63.69
C THR A 880 33.58 1.46 62.33
N GLY A 881 34.30 2.54 62.01
CA GLY A 881 35.13 2.67 60.82
C GLY A 881 36.49 1.99 60.95
N THR A 882 37.30 2.08 59.89
CA THR A 882 38.62 1.41 59.78
C THR A 882 39.81 2.31 60.16
N THR A 883 39.59 3.60 60.39
CA THR A 883 40.63 4.59 60.76
C THR A 883 40.40 5.14 62.15
N ALA A 884 41.46 5.26 62.96
CA ALA A 884 41.37 5.85 64.29
C ALA A 884 40.92 7.33 64.22
N TRP A 885 40.03 7.73 65.13
CA TRP A 885 39.73 9.15 65.33
C TRP A 885 40.88 9.75 66.13
N SER A 886 41.54 10.78 65.60
CA SER A 886 42.54 11.56 66.34
C SER A 886 41.90 12.62 67.23
N ASN A 887 40.64 12.96 66.97
CA ASN A 887 39.75 13.79 67.78
C ASN A 887 38.29 13.45 67.45
N TRP A 888 37.33 13.82 68.30
CA TRP A 888 35.91 13.65 68.02
C TRP A 888 35.04 14.83 68.51
N ALA A 889 33.99 15.11 67.74
CA ALA A 889 32.93 16.05 68.07
C ALA A 889 31.56 15.42 67.80
N LEU A 890 30.80 15.18 68.87
CA LEU A 890 29.42 14.71 68.80
C LEU A 890 28.47 15.89 68.65
N LYS A 891 27.51 15.76 67.74
CA LYS A 891 26.39 16.69 67.57
C LYS A 891 25.08 15.93 67.58
N PHE A 892 24.09 16.48 68.27
CA PHE A 892 22.70 16.06 68.21
C PHE A 892 21.80 17.24 68.56
N ALA A 893 20.49 17.11 68.33
CA ALA A 893 19.50 18.07 68.77
C ALA A 893 18.44 17.38 69.63
N PHE A 894 18.06 18.03 70.73
CA PHE A 894 16.90 17.59 71.51
C PHE A 894 15.60 17.86 70.74
N ALA A 895 14.65 16.94 70.81
CA ALA A 895 13.35 17.10 70.16
C ALA A 895 12.35 17.96 70.96
N GLY A 896 12.68 18.32 72.20
CA GLY A 896 11.83 19.11 73.09
C GLY A 896 12.58 20.26 73.76
N ASN A 897 12.18 20.58 74.99
CA ASN A 897 12.73 21.69 75.75
C ASN A 897 13.92 21.32 76.65
N GLN A 898 14.55 20.17 76.41
CA GLN A 898 15.65 19.69 77.24
C GLN A 898 16.86 20.64 77.23
N LYS A 899 17.48 20.81 78.39
CA LYS A 899 18.71 21.59 78.57
C LYS A 899 19.79 20.79 79.28
N VAL A 900 21.01 20.80 78.75
CA VAL A 900 22.19 20.26 79.44
C VAL A 900 22.53 21.21 80.59
N THR A 901 22.58 20.71 81.83
CA THR A 901 22.86 21.51 83.02
C THR A 901 24.28 21.28 83.54
N GLN A 902 24.80 20.06 83.46
CA GLN A 902 26.16 19.73 83.88
C GLN A 902 26.68 18.50 83.15
N GLY A 903 27.77 18.62 82.39
CA GLY A 903 28.39 17.51 81.66
C GLY A 903 29.73 17.05 82.23
N TRP A 904 30.15 15.83 81.88
CA TRP A 904 31.48 15.28 82.19
C TRP A 904 32.05 14.50 81.00
N SER A 905 33.35 14.20 81.07
CA SER A 905 34.14 13.48 80.06
C SER A 905 34.12 14.08 78.64
N ALA A 906 33.60 15.29 78.48
CA ALA A 906 33.63 16.07 77.24
C ALA A 906 33.47 17.57 77.60
N THR A 907 33.83 18.45 76.68
CA THR A 907 33.43 19.86 76.74
C THR A 907 32.06 20.00 76.08
N TRP A 908 31.06 20.46 76.84
CA TRP A 908 29.67 20.53 76.39
C TRP A 908 29.25 21.97 76.09
N SER A 909 28.51 22.15 74.99
CA SER A 909 27.83 23.41 74.67
C SER A 909 26.45 23.14 74.09
N GLN A 910 25.50 24.04 74.35
CA GLN A 910 24.16 23.98 73.80
C GLN A 910 23.71 25.36 73.33
N SER A 911 23.16 25.42 72.11
CA SER A 911 22.48 26.60 71.57
C SER A 911 21.10 26.17 71.05
N GLY A 912 20.03 26.77 71.60
CA GLY A 912 18.66 26.30 71.33
C GLY A 912 18.49 24.82 71.69
N ALA A 913 18.10 24.01 70.71
CA ALA A 913 17.97 22.56 70.83
C ALA A 913 19.25 21.79 70.49
N ALA A 914 20.22 22.43 69.81
CA ALA A 914 21.43 21.79 69.32
C ALA A 914 22.49 21.68 70.43
N VAL A 915 23.01 20.47 70.63
CA VAL A 915 24.04 20.14 71.62
C VAL A 915 25.29 19.67 70.90
N THR A 916 26.44 20.18 71.34
CA THR A 916 27.76 19.73 70.90
C THR A 916 28.58 19.26 72.10
N ALA A 917 29.21 18.10 71.97
CA ALA A 917 30.20 17.59 72.90
C ALA A 917 31.52 17.34 72.17
N THR A 918 32.62 17.94 72.64
CA THR A 918 33.95 17.75 72.05
C THR A 918 34.88 17.04 73.02
N ALA A 919 35.83 16.29 72.47
CA ALA A 919 36.77 15.51 73.26
C ALA A 919 37.63 16.36 74.20
N LEU A 920 38.03 15.75 75.31
CA LEU A 920 39.09 16.24 76.19
C LEU A 920 40.43 15.64 75.76
N PRO A 921 41.59 16.25 76.12
CA PRO A 921 42.89 15.76 75.66
C PRO A 921 43.16 14.27 75.94
N TRP A 922 42.64 13.73 77.05
CA TRP A 922 42.87 12.35 77.46
C TRP A 922 41.98 11.31 76.76
N ASN A 923 40.89 11.72 76.09
CA ASN A 923 39.99 10.82 75.36
C ASN A 923 39.76 11.20 73.89
N ALA A 924 40.59 12.07 73.33
CA ALA A 924 40.47 12.51 71.93
C ALA A 924 40.70 11.37 70.92
N SER A 925 41.59 10.42 71.24
CA SER A 925 41.92 9.32 70.34
C SER A 925 41.02 8.10 70.56
N VAL A 926 40.33 7.64 69.50
CA VAL A 926 39.48 6.44 69.52
C VAL A 926 39.81 5.53 68.34
N ALA A 927 40.50 4.42 68.61
CA ALA A 927 40.86 3.43 67.59
C ALA A 927 39.62 2.72 66.99
N PRO A 928 39.72 2.14 65.77
CA PRO A 928 38.70 1.28 65.21
C PRO A 928 38.22 0.20 66.19
N GLY A 929 36.91 0.02 66.30
CA GLY A 929 36.27 -0.93 67.22
C GLY A 929 36.35 -0.55 68.70
N LYS A 930 36.87 0.64 69.05
CA LYS A 930 36.90 1.16 70.43
C LYS A 930 35.84 2.24 70.63
N SER A 931 35.55 2.50 71.90
CA SER A 931 34.50 3.43 72.30
C SER A 931 34.99 4.41 73.36
N VAL A 932 34.33 5.58 73.41
CA VAL A 932 34.45 6.55 74.49
C VAL A 932 33.09 6.79 75.11
N SER A 933 33.05 6.84 76.43
CA SER A 933 31.81 7.06 77.19
C SER A 933 31.81 8.45 77.83
N ILE A 934 30.72 9.18 77.63
CA ILE A 934 30.51 10.55 78.11
C ILE A 934 29.13 10.65 78.74
N GLY A 935 28.87 11.70 79.51
CA GLY A 935 27.56 11.88 80.10
C GLY A 935 27.28 13.30 80.58
N PHE A 936 26.01 13.56 80.85
CA PHE A 936 25.55 14.82 81.39
C PHE A 936 24.26 14.67 82.19
N ASN A 937 24.02 15.61 83.10
CA ASN A 937 22.72 15.89 83.67
C ASN A 937 22.01 16.98 82.86
N GLY A 938 20.71 16.85 82.68
CA GLY A 938 19.86 17.82 81.99
C GLY A 938 18.52 18.03 82.69
N SER A 939 17.84 19.12 82.32
CA SER A 939 16.49 19.46 82.76
C SER A 939 15.50 19.37 81.60
N TYR A 940 14.23 19.12 81.90
CA TYR A 940 13.13 19.12 80.92
C TYR A 940 11.79 19.36 81.63
N THR A 941 10.74 19.70 80.87
CA THR A 941 9.35 19.63 81.36
C THR A 941 8.50 18.83 80.39
N GLY A 942 7.51 18.09 80.89
CA GLY A 942 6.66 17.24 80.07
C GLY A 942 7.35 15.94 79.66
N SER A 943 7.69 15.76 78.38
CA SER A 943 8.28 14.54 77.83
C SER A 943 9.79 14.69 77.58
N ASN A 944 10.54 13.59 77.74
CA ASN A 944 11.97 13.54 77.43
C ASN A 944 12.27 12.46 76.37
N PRO A 945 11.90 12.68 75.09
CA PRO A 945 12.28 11.77 74.02
C PRO A 945 13.81 11.77 73.81
N PRO A 946 14.43 10.61 73.52
CA PRO A 946 15.84 10.54 73.19
C PRO A 946 16.12 11.29 71.87
N PRO A 947 17.27 11.98 71.73
CA PRO A 947 17.61 12.70 70.52
C PRO A 947 18.01 11.75 69.39
N SER A 948 17.63 12.10 68.16
CA SER A 948 18.05 11.45 66.92
C SER A 948 17.91 12.43 65.75
N PRO A 949 18.82 12.46 64.75
CA PRO A 949 20.02 11.62 64.62
C PRO A 949 21.22 12.13 65.44
N PHE A 950 22.19 11.25 65.69
CA PHE A 950 23.52 11.61 66.19
C PHE A 950 24.51 11.73 65.03
N ALA A 951 25.48 12.64 65.15
CA ALA A 951 26.60 12.71 64.22
C ALA A 951 27.93 12.91 64.96
N VAL A 952 28.96 12.15 64.58
CA VAL A 952 30.32 12.31 65.09
C VAL A 952 31.22 12.78 63.94
N ASN A 953 31.96 13.87 64.16
CA ASN A 953 32.84 14.48 63.15
C ASN A 953 32.13 14.79 61.81
N GLY A 954 30.86 15.16 61.90
CA GLY A 954 30.03 15.49 60.73
C GLY A 954 29.44 14.29 59.99
N LYS A 955 29.69 13.05 60.44
CA LYS A 955 29.08 11.83 59.87
C LYS A 955 27.95 11.33 60.76
N THR A 956 26.79 11.02 60.15
CA THR A 956 25.63 10.45 60.86
C THR A 956 25.98 9.06 61.40
N CYS A 957 25.70 8.81 62.68
CA CYS A 957 26.00 7.54 63.35
C CYS A 957 24.75 6.67 63.49
N GLY A 958 24.96 5.35 63.42
CA GLY A 958 23.93 4.33 63.61
C GLY A 958 23.70 3.94 65.06
#